data_AF-A0A3Q3INI2-F1
#
_entry.id   AF-A0A3Q3INI2-F1
#
_cell.length_a   1.000
_cell.length_b   1.000
_cell.length_c   1.000
_cell.angle_alpha   90.00
_cell.angle_beta   90.00
_cell.angle_gamma   90.00
#
_symmetry.space_group_name_H-M   'P 1'
#
loop_
_entity.id
_entity.type
_entity.pdbx_description
1 polymer ?
#
loop_
_entity_poly.entity_id
_entity_poly.type
_entity_poly.pdbx_seq_one_letter_code
_entity_poly.pdbx_strand_id
1 'polypeptide(L)'
;MLVSLACLCLVVVVSGDPCLIISEINADNPRLDTTEFVELYHTSGQRASLDGYTLVFYNGNGNIAYKVLDLKGHSTDDRGFFLVGSVDMLPKPAILLPPNTVQNGPDAIVLYHTSAARYSEKMNVTGHGLVDAVVYMTRRTGGAEILAETLTPGEPAFVEDETALEGDESIERCLLSEDHWGFQVASPSPGQRNNCTPPAAPATSPVITELKLGGGQVEGFVELTEAPAAGPLVLVVLDGKTDRVSVSVDVDVNSSRNGLISMTIEKNYMKGDESGAVAIYSGRATDFPVGGPLSQVQPLDAFVFAGPGNKPSPNLTETLIPGRQPYQLSSSLREGGFYLSRCGVATWARDPGVFWEAPQTPGQSNQCPWPKICPHSIVIPGGTDSTPHLPPWGNSDFLINELNTDTPGAAEDGEYIELWHPSGRRVSLQGIWILLFSAHNNRPYREINLNGHFTTSKGYFLLGSDRLVPAPSLRLPPNTIQNGPDAVALYRSPIGPPSAVQRGIPTKGLLDAVVYRQRGSDKEVQDLSKALTPGQLPLLEDPEVLPGDEALSRCRGLYPHDLSAFSVAPPTPLRENSCPRPPPAPEGVVISEVASGHWTNHSQQRAFVELHGLPMTDLQGLVLTVFDQERTGTVIALPLTGSIDQHGFYIVGNVTGADQTFPEGSTVPARGAVVLCYDLFSVCRAGTALTNSSLRDVIVFSENQQLLSSLSTTRGRQVIPALRSVEAGPVSLSRCSCCEVRSPSSWTSSSPTPTTTNLCPSPVFSSHIDLCLEPLSSDWQEHSGDCNGLIKGKRIAEVADYLEQRCHCGISALYLQGANVSCVSGWLRVWGNIQALSDHQKALIIQTSHMSPSSAQGDICSSPTTDRYTSTASTLGLQIGLIIAVLLLLGLGVALFKYFYRRRRPQDYYTMELSEHAEGLSDL
;
A
#
# COMPACT_ATOMS: atom_id res chain seq x y z
N MET A 1 -20.55 47.59 -24.49
CA MET A 1 -21.13 46.30 -24.93
C MET A 1 -20.12 45.22 -24.63
N LEU A 2 -20.41 44.29 -23.73
CA LEU A 2 -19.60 43.08 -23.56
C LEU A 2 -20.01 42.07 -24.64
N VAL A 3 -19.05 41.35 -25.20
CA VAL A 3 -19.28 40.13 -25.98
C VAL A 3 -18.93 38.96 -25.08
N SER A 4 -19.90 38.10 -24.79
CA SER A 4 -19.73 36.91 -23.97
C SER A 4 -19.28 35.75 -24.84
N LEU A 5 -18.14 35.13 -24.53
CA LEU A 5 -17.77 33.84 -25.13
C LEU A 5 -18.57 32.74 -24.41
N ALA A 6 -19.45 32.05 -25.12
CA ALA A 6 -20.07 30.83 -24.64
C ALA A 6 -19.12 29.64 -24.93
N CYS A 7 -18.56 29.04 -23.88
CA CYS A 7 -17.78 27.80 -24.03
C CYS A 7 -18.76 26.61 -24.05
N LEU A 8 -18.94 25.99 -25.22
CA LEU A 8 -19.82 24.85 -25.39
C LEU A 8 -19.08 23.56 -25.00
N CYS A 9 -19.27 23.09 -23.77
CA CYS A 9 -18.72 21.80 -23.35
C CYS A 9 -19.42 20.66 -24.11
N LEU A 10 -18.69 20.00 -25.02
CA LEU A 10 -19.14 18.75 -25.62
C LEU A 10 -19.09 17.65 -24.55
N VAL A 11 -20.26 17.20 -24.07
CA VAL A 11 -20.33 16.01 -23.22
C VAL A 11 -20.17 14.80 -24.13
N VAL A 12 -18.99 14.17 -24.09
CA VAL A 12 -18.77 12.86 -24.71
C VAL A 12 -19.48 11.83 -23.85
N VAL A 13 -20.69 11.44 -24.27
CA VAL A 13 -21.38 10.28 -23.70
C VAL A 13 -20.70 9.04 -24.27
N VAL A 14 -19.94 8.33 -23.43
CA VAL A 14 -19.40 7.01 -23.78
C VAL A 14 -20.56 6.02 -23.80
N SER A 15 -21.14 5.79 -24.97
CA SER A 15 -22.07 4.70 -25.20
C SER A 15 -21.26 3.48 -25.62
N GLY A 16 -21.25 2.44 -24.78
CA GLY A 16 -20.82 1.11 -25.25
C GLY A 16 -21.80 0.59 -26.30
N ASP A 17 -21.31 -0.19 -27.25
CA ASP A 17 -22.17 -0.89 -28.19
C ASP A 17 -22.96 -1.98 -27.43
N PRO A 18 -24.29 -2.10 -27.64
CA PRO A 18 -25.08 -3.14 -27.01
C PRO A 18 -24.81 -4.49 -27.68
N CYS A 19 -24.96 -5.57 -26.91
CA CYS A 19 -24.68 -6.93 -27.35
C CYS A 19 -25.59 -7.94 -26.65
N LEU A 20 -25.60 -9.17 -27.17
CA LEU A 20 -26.22 -10.32 -26.54
C LEU A 20 -25.27 -10.97 -25.51
N ILE A 21 -25.80 -11.29 -24.33
CA ILE A 21 -25.11 -11.96 -23.21
C ILE A 21 -25.96 -13.14 -22.70
N ILE A 22 -25.35 -14.05 -21.96
CA ILE A 22 -26.04 -15.08 -21.18
C ILE A 22 -26.56 -14.43 -19.90
N SER A 23 -27.87 -14.53 -19.64
CA SER A 23 -28.54 -13.99 -18.44
C SER A 23 -28.67 -15.03 -17.35
N GLU A 24 -29.12 -16.24 -17.71
CA GLU A 24 -29.49 -17.28 -16.76
C GLU A 24 -29.33 -18.67 -17.40
N ILE A 25 -28.91 -19.65 -16.61
CA ILE A 25 -28.85 -21.07 -16.98
C ILE A 25 -29.48 -21.87 -15.85
N ASN A 26 -30.36 -22.81 -16.19
CA ASN A 26 -30.84 -23.85 -15.29
C ASN A 26 -30.57 -25.20 -15.97
N ALA A 27 -29.77 -26.07 -15.33
CA ALA A 27 -29.31 -27.33 -15.93
C ALA A 27 -29.56 -28.58 -15.07
N ASP A 28 -29.81 -28.44 -13.76
CA ASP A 28 -30.51 -29.45 -12.94
C ASP A 28 -31.97 -29.01 -12.74
N ASN A 29 -32.93 -29.95 -12.76
CA ASN A 29 -34.28 -29.69 -12.25
C ASN A 29 -34.67 -30.68 -11.14
N PRO A 30 -35.54 -30.28 -10.20
CA PRO A 30 -36.12 -31.16 -9.20
C PRO A 30 -36.74 -32.43 -9.81
N ARG A 31 -36.10 -33.57 -9.52
CA ARG A 31 -36.46 -34.96 -9.91
C ARG A 31 -36.15 -35.35 -11.35
N LEU A 32 -36.57 -34.57 -12.33
CA LEU A 32 -36.48 -34.90 -13.76
C LEU A 32 -36.23 -33.64 -14.58
N ASP A 33 -35.11 -33.63 -15.28
CA ASP A 33 -34.65 -32.57 -16.19
C ASP A 33 -35.63 -32.46 -17.37
N THR A 34 -36.61 -31.57 -17.21
CA THR A 34 -37.76 -31.39 -18.09
C THR A 34 -38.10 -29.92 -18.33
N THR A 35 -37.44 -29.03 -17.60
CA THR A 35 -37.61 -27.57 -17.65
C THR A 35 -36.28 -26.82 -17.86
N GLU A 36 -35.17 -27.53 -18.14
CA GLU A 36 -33.84 -26.93 -18.32
C GLU A 36 -33.83 -25.85 -19.40
N PHE A 37 -33.01 -24.80 -19.21
CA PHE A 37 -32.93 -23.69 -20.15
C PHE A 37 -31.63 -22.88 -20.10
N VAL A 38 -31.47 -22.10 -21.16
CA VAL A 38 -30.51 -21.00 -21.30
C VAL A 38 -31.29 -19.76 -21.72
N GLU A 39 -31.16 -18.70 -20.94
CA GLU A 39 -31.71 -17.39 -21.28
C GLU A 39 -30.59 -16.44 -21.71
N LEU A 40 -30.81 -15.77 -22.84
CA LEU A 40 -29.95 -14.71 -23.36
C LEU A 40 -30.65 -13.35 -23.19
N TYR A 41 -29.86 -12.32 -22.88
CA TYR A 41 -30.33 -10.94 -22.78
C TYR A 41 -29.53 -10.02 -23.70
N HIS A 42 -30.20 -9.11 -24.40
CA HIS A 42 -29.54 -8.08 -25.19
C HIS A 42 -29.49 -6.75 -24.43
N THR A 43 -28.27 -6.24 -24.17
CA THR A 43 -28.02 -5.14 -23.22
C THR A 43 -28.68 -3.79 -23.58
N SER A 44 -29.25 -3.65 -24.77
CA SER A 44 -30.12 -2.52 -25.10
C SER A 44 -31.47 -2.52 -24.35
N GLY A 45 -31.89 -3.65 -23.78
CA GLY A 45 -33.22 -3.81 -23.16
C GLY A 45 -34.38 -3.74 -24.16
N GLN A 46 -34.12 -4.06 -25.44
CA GLN A 46 -35.06 -3.95 -26.55
C GLN A 46 -34.92 -5.14 -27.50
N ARG A 47 -35.93 -5.32 -28.38
CA ARG A 47 -35.91 -6.30 -29.47
C ARG A 47 -34.69 -6.09 -30.39
N ALA A 48 -33.86 -7.12 -30.52
CA ALA A 48 -32.65 -7.16 -31.33
C ALA A 48 -32.61 -8.44 -32.16
N SER A 49 -32.02 -8.40 -33.37
CA SER A 49 -31.78 -9.60 -34.18
C SER A 49 -30.63 -10.42 -33.59
N LEU A 50 -30.73 -11.74 -33.66
CA LEU A 50 -29.67 -12.67 -33.27
C LEU A 50 -28.89 -13.21 -34.48
N ASP A 51 -29.08 -12.63 -35.67
CA ASP A 51 -28.31 -12.96 -36.87
C ASP A 51 -26.79 -12.81 -36.65
N GLY A 52 -26.06 -13.90 -36.89
CA GLY A 52 -24.60 -13.95 -36.70
C GLY A 52 -24.16 -14.47 -35.33
N TYR A 53 -25.10 -14.68 -34.39
CA TYR A 53 -24.83 -15.36 -33.13
C TYR A 53 -25.01 -16.88 -33.27
N THR A 54 -24.22 -17.64 -32.51
CA THR A 54 -24.32 -19.10 -32.41
C THR A 54 -24.17 -19.50 -30.94
N LEU A 55 -25.15 -20.24 -30.42
CA LEU A 55 -25.12 -20.81 -29.07
C LEU A 55 -24.58 -22.24 -29.14
N VAL A 56 -23.56 -22.55 -28.36
CA VAL A 56 -22.85 -23.83 -28.38
C VAL A 56 -22.74 -24.39 -26.97
N PHE A 57 -23.00 -25.69 -26.85
CA PHE A 57 -22.95 -26.42 -25.59
C PHE A 57 -21.80 -27.43 -25.66
N TYR A 58 -20.87 -27.36 -24.70
CA TYR A 58 -19.69 -28.20 -24.60
C TYR A 58 -19.80 -29.14 -23.41
N ASN A 59 -19.48 -30.41 -23.64
CA ASN A 59 -19.40 -31.42 -22.60
C ASN A 59 -17.96 -31.48 -22.05
N GLY A 60 -17.78 -31.34 -20.73
CA GLY A 60 -16.43 -31.32 -20.11
C GLY A 60 -15.74 -32.68 -20.12
N ASN A 61 -16.50 -33.78 -20.16
CA ASN A 61 -15.98 -35.13 -20.45
C ASN A 61 -15.64 -35.28 -21.95
N GLY A 62 -14.57 -34.59 -22.35
CA GLY A 62 -14.02 -34.59 -23.71
C GLY A 62 -13.74 -33.20 -24.26
N ASN A 63 -14.30 -32.14 -23.66
CA ASN A 63 -14.20 -30.75 -24.10
C ASN A 63 -14.69 -30.54 -25.54
N ILE A 64 -15.78 -31.23 -25.89
CA ILE A 64 -16.36 -31.28 -27.23
C ILE A 64 -17.77 -30.70 -27.26
N ALA A 65 -18.11 -29.99 -28.33
CA ALA A 65 -19.46 -29.47 -28.54
C ALA A 65 -20.43 -30.65 -28.74
N TYR A 66 -21.50 -30.74 -27.96
CA TYR A 66 -22.57 -31.71 -28.17
C TYR A 66 -23.82 -31.09 -28.80
N LYS A 67 -23.95 -29.76 -28.75
CA LYS A 67 -25.05 -29.02 -29.38
C LYS A 67 -24.54 -27.71 -29.98
N VAL A 68 -25.02 -27.38 -31.18
CA VAL A 68 -24.76 -26.10 -31.86
C VAL A 68 -26.09 -25.56 -32.40
N LEU A 69 -26.42 -24.31 -32.08
CA LEU A 69 -27.63 -23.62 -32.51
C LEU A 69 -27.25 -22.30 -33.21
N ASP A 70 -27.46 -22.23 -34.52
CA ASP A 70 -27.41 -20.97 -35.27
C ASP A 70 -28.67 -20.15 -34.92
N LEU A 71 -28.49 -18.95 -34.37
CA LEU A 71 -29.60 -18.09 -33.93
C LEU A 71 -30.15 -17.21 -35.06
N LYS A 72 -29.66 -17.38 -36.29
CA LYS A 72 -30.12 -16.68 -37.48
C LYS A 72 -31.64 -16.75 -37.68
N GLY A 73 -32.24 -15.59 -37.96
CA GLY A 73 -33.68 -15.43 -38.13
C GLY A 73 -34.49 -15.34 -36.83
N HIS A 74 -33.85 -15.47 -35.67
CA HIS A 74 -34.47 -15.20 -34.36
C HIS A 74 -34.20 -13.75 -33.90
N SER A 75 -35.04 -13.28 -32.99
CA SER A 75 -34.87 -12.01 -32.29
C SER A 75 -35.22 -12.17 -30.82
N THR A 76 -34.69 -11.31 -29.96
CA THR A 76 -35.19 -11.16 -28.58
C THR A 76 -36.65 -10.66 -28.55
N ASP A 77 -37.27 -10.69 -27.38
CA ASP A 77 -38.56 -10.04 -27.11
C ASP A 77 -38.40 -8.51 -26.97
N ASP A 78 -39.52 -7.80 -26.77
CA ASP A 78 -39.52 -6.33 -26.65
C ASP A 78 -38.83 -5.79 -25.39
N ARG A 79 -38.44 -6.67 -24.46
CA ARG A 79 -37.70 -6.35 -23.23
C ARG A 79 -36.23 -6.77 -23.31
N GLY A 80 -35.81 -7.42 -24.41
CA GLY A 80 -34.44 -7.84 -24.68
C GLY A 80 -34.13 -9.32 -24.36
N PHE A 81 -35.10 -10.15 -23.98
CA PHE A 81 -34.90 -11.55 -23.60
C PHE A 81 -34.99 -12.53 -24.78
N PHE A 82 -34.27 -13.64 -24.72
CA PHE A 82 -34.43 -14.77 -25.63
C PHE A 82 -34.19 -16.10 -24.92
N LEU A 83 -35.22 -16.95 -24.90
CA LEU A 83 -35.24 -18.19 -24.13
C LEU A 83 -35.09 -19.43 -25.01
N VAL A 84 -34.15 -20.30 -24.66
CA VAL A 84 -33.86 -21.59 -25.30
C VAL A 84 -33.96 -22.67 -24.23
N GLY A 85 -34.86 -23.64 -24.35
CA GLY A 85 -35.09 -24.59 -23.25
C GLY A 85 -36.07 -25.70 -23.57
N SER A 86 -36.31 -26.56 -22.58
CA SER A 86 -37.10 -27.77 -22.71
C SER A 86 -38.59 -27.52 -23.02
N VAL A 87 -39.21 -28.46 -23.75
CA VAL A 87 -40.57 -28.32 -24.32
C VAL A 87 -41.69 -28.04 -23.30
N ASP A 88 -41.53 -28.50 -22.06
CA ASP A 88 -42.56 -28.42 -21.01
C ASP A 88 -42.42 -27.16 -20.13
N MET A 89 -41.44 -26.30 -20.44
CA MET A 89 -41.15 -25.06 -19.73
C MET A 89 -42.20 -23.95 -19.93
N LEU A 90 -42.43 -23.16 -18.87
CA LEU A 90 -43.22 -21.92 -18.90
C LEU A 90 -42.38 -20.74 -18.34
N PRO A 91 -42.27 -19.60 -19.04
CA PRO A 91 -42.84 -19.29 -20.36
C PRO A 91 -42.24 -20.17 -21.46
N LYS A 92 -43.00 -20.37 -22.54
CA LYS A 92 -42.59 -21.29 -23.62
C LYS A 92 -41.34 -20.76 -24.36
N PRO A 93 -40.26 -21.54 -24.46
CA PRO A 93 -39.04 -21.13 -25.16
C PRO A 93 -39.24 -20.82 -26.65
N ALA A 94 -38.41 -19.92 -27.18
CA ALA A 94 -38.38 -19.55 -28.59
C ALA A 94 -37.69 -20.62 -29.45
N ILE A 95 -36.71 -21.34 -28.88
CA ILE A 95 -36.15 -22.58 -29.43
C ILE A 95 -36.45 -23.69 -28.43
N LEU A 96 -37.19 -24.70 -28.88
CA LEU A 96 -37.60 -25.84 -28.06
C LEU A 96 -36.55 -26.96 -28.13
N LEU A 97 -36.10 -27.41 -26.95
CA LEU A 97 -35.20 -28.53 -26.78
C LEU A 97 -35.98 -29.77 -26.28
N PRO A 98 -35.57 -30.99 -26.67
CA PRO A 98 -35.97 -32.19 -25.93
C PRO A 98 -35.52 -32.11 -24.46
N PRO A 99 -36.26 -32.71 -23.51
CA PRO A 99 -35.79 -32.85 -22.12
C PRO A 99 -34.41 -33.52 -22.04
N ASN A 100 -33.62 -33.20 -21.01
CA ASN A 100 -32.24 -33.67 -20.82
C ASN A 100 -31.30 -33.24 -21.97
N THR A 101 -31.54 -32.08 -22.59
CA THR A 101 -30.62 -31.52 -23.59
C THR A 101 -29.56 -30.65 -22.94
N VAL A 102 -29.88 -29.89 -21.89
CA VAL A 102 -28.91 -29.08 -21.17
C VAL A 102 -28.33 -29.98 -20.07
N GLN A 103 -27.13 -30.50 -20.30
CA GLN A 103 -26.53 -31.46 -19.38
C GLN A 103 -26.09 -30.78 -18.08
N ASN A 104 -26.28 -31.47 -16.96
CA ASN A 104 -26.01 -31.06 -15.57
C ASN A 104 -24.48 -30.87 -15.29
N GLY A 105 -23.62 -31.12 -16.29
CA GLY A 105 -22.18 -30.84 -16.27
C GLY A 105 -21.28 -31.89 -15.58
N PRO A 106 -19.98 -31.60 -15.40
CA PRO A 106 -19.29 -30.33 -15.71
C PRO A 106 -19.25 -30.01 -17.20
N ASP A 107 -19.94 -28.93 -17.61
CA ASP A 107 -20.19 -28.54 -19.00
C ASP A 107 -20.02 -27.03 -19.18
N ALA A 108 -20.16 -26.53 -20.41
CA ALA A 108 -20.16 -25.09 -20.68
C ALA A 108 -21.17 -24.69 -21.76
N ILE A 109 -21.77 -23.52 -21.57
CA ILE A 109 -22.64 -22.85 -22.55
C ILE A 109 -21.91 -21.60 -23.03
N VAL A 110 -21.82 -21.46 -24.35
CA VAL A 110 -20.97 -20.46 -25.01
C VAL A 110 -21.75 -19.74 -26.10
N LEU A 111 -21.70 -18.41 -26.05
CA LEU A 111 -22.22 -17.54 -27.09
C LEU A 111 -21.06 -17.03 -27.97
N TYR A 112 -21.13 -17.35 -29.26
CA TYR A 112 -20.20 -16.86 -30.27
C TYR A 112 -20.87 -15.87 -31.21
N HIS A 113 -20.10 -14.94 -31.78
CA HIS A 113 -20.54 -14.02 -32.84
C HIS A 113 -19.59 -14.09 -34.05
N THR A 114 -19.66 -15.19 -34.79
CA THR A 114 -19.02 -15.36 -36.10
C THR A 114 -19.90 -16.23 -37.00
N SER A 115 -19.51 -16.45 -38.26
CA SER A 115 -20.22 -17.33 -39.19
C SER A 115 -20.47 -18.72 -38.59
N ALA A 116 -21.75 -19.07 -38.38
CA ALA A 116 -22.19 -20.33 -37.76
C ALA A 116 -21.57 -21.59 -38.40
N ALA A 117 -21.23 -21.54 -39.69
CA ALA A 117 -20.54 -22.61 -40.42
C ALA A 117 -19.13 -22.96 -39.89
N ARG A 118 -18.61 -22.21 -38.91
CA ARG A 118 -17.37 -22.52 -38.17
C ARG A 118 -17.59 -23.47 -36.99
N TYR A 119 -18.83 -23.60 -36.51
CA TYR A 119 -19.18 -24.39 -35.34
C TYR A 119 -19.95 -25.64 -35.76
N SER A 120 -19.61 -26.78 -35.17
CA SER A 120 -20.27 -28.06 -35.44
C SER A 120 -20.21 -28.96 -34.21
N GLU A 121 -21.23 -29.80 -34.03
CA GLU A 121 -21.17 -30.88 -33.04
C GLU A 121 -19.87 -31.71 -33.24
N LYS A 122 -19.29 -32.14 -32.11
CA LYS A 122 -18.00 -32.84 -31.96
C LYS A 122 -16.75 -32.01 -32.27
N MET A 123 -16.86 -30.68 -32.46
CA MET A 123 -15.67 -29.81 -32.45
C MET A 123 -15.10 -29.67 -31.03
N ASN A 124 -13.80 -29.44 -30.93
CA ASN A 124 -13.16 -29.07 -29.66
C ASN A 124 -13.59 -27.67 -29.19
N VAL A 125 -13.49 -27.42 -27.89
CA VAL A 125 -13.64 -26.08 -27.29
C VAL A 125 -12.69 -25.04 -27.91
N THR A 126 -13.14 -23.79 -28.01
CA THR A 126 -12.35 -22.69 -28.59
C THR A 126 -12.76 -21.32 -28.02
N GLY A 127 -11.80 -20.43 -27.78
CA GLY A 127 -12.11 -19.02 -27.47
C GLY A 127 -12.37 -18.15 -28.71
N HIS A 128 -12.29 -18.70 -29.93
CA HIS A 128 -12.33 -17.89 -31.15
C HIS A 128 -13.74 -17.38 -31.49
N GLY A 129 -13.92 -16.06 -31.40
CA GLY A 129 -15.20 -15.40 -31.65
C GLY A 129 -16.17 -15.43 -30.46
N LEU A 130 -15.64 -15.76 -29.28
CA LEU A 130 -16.34 -15.77 -28.00
C LEU A 130 -16.89 -14.36 -27.71
N VAL A 131 -18.16 -14.32 -27.29
CA VAL A 131 -18.82 -13.11 -26.77
C VAL A 131 -19.01 -13.23 -25.27
N ASP A 132 -19.52 -14.38 -24.84
CA ASP A 132 -19.87 -14.67 -23.45
C ASP A 132 -19.90 -16.19 -23.23
N ALA A 133 -19.61 -16.64 -22.01
CA ALA A 133 -19.64 -18.05 -21.65
C ALA A 133 -19.91 -18.26 -20.16
N VAL A 134 -20.46 -19.43 -19.85
CA VAL A 134 -20.55 -19.96 -18.48
C VAL A 134 -20.07 -21.40 -18.51
N VAL A 135 -19.13 -21.73 -17.63
CA VAL A 135 -18.76 -23.12 -17.33
C VAL A 135 -19.42 -23.46 -16.00
N TYR A 136 -20.10 -24.61 -15.92
CA TYR A 136 -20.95 -24.96 -14.79
C TYR A 136 -20.93 -26.45 -14.48
N MET A 137 -21.37 -26.82 -13.28
CA MET A 137 -21.51 -28.19 -12.79
C MET A 137 -22.60 -28.26 -11.71
N THR A 138 -23.32 -29.37 -11.59
CA THR A 138 -24.24 -29.55 -10.45
C THR A 138 -23.64 -30.30 -9.26
N ARG A 139 -22.42 -30.82 -9.43
CA ARG A 139 -21.66 -31.45 -8.33
C ARG A 139 -20.22 -30.99 -8.35
N ARG A 140 -19.69 -30.67 -7.17
CA ARG A 140 -18.29 -30.28 -6.90
C ARG A 140 -17.24 -31.38 -7.20
N THR A 141 -17.66 -32.45 -7.87
CA THR A 141 -16.87 -33.64 -8.24
C THR A 141 -16.91 -33.83 -9.75
N GLY A 142 -16.01 -33.18 -10.47
CA GLY A 142 -15.91 -33.28 -11.93
C GLY A 142 -14.88 -32.29 -12.47
N GLY A 143 -14.15 -32.68 -13.51
CA GLY A 143 -13.16 -31.81 -14.14
C GLY A 143 -13.78 -30.91 -15.21
N ALA A 144 -13.75 -29.61 -14.97
CA ALA A 144 -14.16 -28.57 -15.92
C ALA A 144 -12.98 -27.68 -16.38
N GLU A 145 -11.75 -28.03 -15.98
CA GLU A 145 -10.58 -27.13 -16.01
C GLU A 145 -10.28 -26.64 -17.42
N ILE A 146 -10.29 -27.53 -18.41
CA ILE A 146 -10.01 -27.17 -19.82
C ILE A 146 -11.10 -26.27 -20.40
N LEU A 147 -12.36 -26.44 -20.00
CA LEU A 147 -13.44 -25.53 -20.38
C LEU A 147 -13.24 -24.16 -19.73
N ALA A 148 -12.98 -24.11 -18.43
CA ALA A 148 -12.73 -22.86 -17.69
C ALA A 148 -11.50 -22.11 -18.20
N GLU A 149 -10.37 -22.80 -18.42
CA GLU A 149 -9.14 -22.24 -19.01
C GLU A 149 -9.36 -21.67 -20.42
N THR A 150 -10.28 -22.24 -21.21
CA THR A 150 -10.53 -21.81 -22.60
C THR A 150 -11.60 -20.74 -22.72
N LEU A 151 -12.62 -20.76 -21.85
CA LEU A 151 -13.87 -20.00 -22.00
C LEU A 151 -14.07 -18.94 -20.92
N THR A 152 -13.69 -19.21 -19.67
CA THR A 152 -13.83 -18.31 -18.52
C THR A 152 -12.51 -18.17 -17.74
N PRO A 153 -11.39 -17.76 -18.40
CA PRO A 153 -10.04 -17.90 -17.86
C PRO A 153 -9.78 -16.98 -16.65
N GLY A 154 -9.81 -17.58 -15.47
CA GLY A 154 -9.67 -16.91 -14.16
C GLY A 154 -10.89 -17.12 -13.24
N GLU A 155 -12.00 -17.64 -13.78
CA GLU A 155 -13.20 -17.96 -13.02
C GLU A 155 -13.37 -19.49 -12.91
N PRO A 156 -13.61 -20.04 -11.71
CA PRO A 156 -13.96 -21.45 -11.57
C PRO A 156 -15.33 -21.70 -12.17
N ALA A 157 -15.59 -22.95 -12.59
CA ALA A 157 -16.91 -23.34 -13.05
C ALA A 157 -17.95 -23.18 -11.92
N PHE A 158 -19.08 -22.57 -12.24
CA PHE A 158 -20.15 -22.28 -11.29
C PHE A 158 -20.85 -23.56 -10.85
N VAL A 159 -21.16 -23.64 -9.56
CA VAL A 159 -21.86 -24.80 -8.98
C VAL A 159 -23.34 -24.45 -8.83
N GLU A 160 -24.18 -25.08 -9.63
CA GLU A 160 -25.63 -25.13 -9.41
C GLU A 160 -25.83 -26.15 -8.27
N ASP A 161 -26.18 -25.66 -7.08
CA ASP A 161 -26.07 -26.44 -5.84
C ASP A 161 -27.48 -26.73 -5.29
N GLU A 162 -27.94 -27.97 -5.45
CA GLU A 162 -29.26 -28.49 -5.00
C GLU A 162 -29.53 -28.30 -3.49
N THR A 163 -28.51 -27.90 -2.72
CA THR A 163 -28.62 -27.60 -1.29
C THR A 163 -28.72 -26.11 -0.95
N ALA A 164 -28.58 -25.21 -1.94
CA ALA A 164 -28.58 -23.77 -1.74
C ALA A 164 -29.99 -23.19 -1.49
N LEU A 165 -31.04 -23.78 -2.07
CA LEU A 165 -32.42 -23.28 -2.01
C LEU A 165 -33.43 -24.43 -1.85
N GLU A 166 -34.57 -24.15 -1.20
CA GLU A 166 -35.71 -25.08 -1.20
C GLU A 166 -36.51 -24.92 -2.51
N GLY A 167 -36.24 -25.76 -3.50
CA GLY A 167 -37.02 -25.76 -4.74
C GLY A 167 -36.22 -26.20 -5.95
N ASP A 168 -36.24 -25.35 -6.97
CA ASP A 168 -35.43 -25.37 -8.18
C ASP A 168 -34.50 -24.15 -8.10
N GLU A 169 -33.29 -24.25 -8.63
CA GLU A 169 -32.28 -23.19 -8.62
C GLU A 169 -31.71 -22.94 -10.02
N SER A 170 -31.00 -21.84 -10.21
CA SER A 170 -30.40 -21.48 -11.49
C SER A 170 -29.17 -20.62 -11.29
N ILE A 171 -28.29 -20.60 -12.28
CA ILE A 171 -27.10 -19.75 -12.35
C ILE A 171 -27.51 -18.42 -13.01
N GLU A 172 -27.80 -17.42 -12.18
CA GLU A 172 -28.25 -16.09 -12.59
C GLU A 172 -27.10 -15.08 -12.65
N ARG A 173 -27.01 -14.31 -13.75
CA ARG A 173 -26.10 -13.17 -13.85
C ARG A 173 -26.58 -12.00 -13.00
N CYS A 174 -25.75 -11.55 -12.07
CA CYS A 174 -26.04 -10.44 -11.18
C CYS A 174 -24.89 -9.44 -11.07
N LEU A 175 -25.22 -8.23 -10.65
CA LEU A 175 -24.21 -7.22 -10.34
C LEU A 175 -23.46 -7.67 -9.08
N LEU A 176 -22.13 -7.68 -9.12
CA LEU A 176 -21.30 -7.96 -7.96
C LEU A 176 -21.03 -6.66 -7.19
N SER A 177 -20.37 -5.69 -7.84
CA SER A 177 -19.98 -4.39 -7.28
C SER A 177 -19.49 -3.43 -8.36
N GLU A 178 -19.83 -2.15 -8.23
CA GLU A 178 -19.61 -1.08 -9.23
C GLU A 178 -20.27 -1.46 -10.57
N ASP A 179 -19.49 -1.61 -11.65
CA ASP A 179 -19.96 -2.09 -12.96
C ASP A 179 -19.62 -3.57 -13.24
N HIS A 180 -19.15 -4.34 -12.24
CA HIS A 180 -18.76 -5.74 -12.42
C HIS A 180 -19.97 -6.67 -12.28
N TRP A 181 -20.21 -7.50 -13.31
CA TRP A 181 -21.25 -8.53 -13.34
C TRP A 181 -20.62 -9.91 -13.26
N GLY A 182 -21.24 -10.81 -12.48
CA GLY A 182 -20.85 -12.21 -12.36
C GLY A 182 -22.08 -13.09 -12.20
N PHE A 183 -21.92 -14.36 -11.83
CA PHE A 183 -23.04 -15.28 -11.62
C PHE A 183 -23.20 -15.69 -10.15
N GLN A 184 -24.43 -15.99 -9.74
CA GLN A 184 -24.78 -16.57 -8.45
C GLN A 184 -25.89 -17.61 -8.61
N VAL A 185 -26.13 -18.42 -7.58
CA VAL A 185 -27.28 -19.35 -7.54
C VAL A 185 -28.51 -18.63 -6.98
N ALA A 186 -29.63 -18.67 -7.70
CA ALA A 186 -30.90 -18.03 -7.30
C ALA A 186 -32.12 -18.79 -7.91
N SER A 187 -33.35 -18.42 -7.53
CA SER A 187 -34.57 -19.14 -7.93
C SER A 187 -35.01 -18.78 -9.35
N PRO A 188 -35.21 -19.75 -10.27
CA PRO A 188 -35.34 -19.53 -11.70
C PRO A 188 -36.30 -18.39 -12.09
N SER A 189 -35.83 -17.49 -12.95
CA SER A 189 -36.51 -16.25 -13.33
C SER A 189 -36.90 -16.13 -14.82
N PRO A 190 -37.21 -17.22 -15.56
CA PRO A 190 -37.19 -17.23 -17.02
C PRO A 190 -38.13 -16.23 -17.69
N GLY A 191 -37.58 -15.46 -18.62
CA GLY A 191 -38.26 -14.38 -19.30
C GLY A 191 -38.60 -13.21 -18.38
N GLN A 192 -37.96 -13.10 -17.21
CA GLN A 192 -38.06 -12.00 -16.24
C GLN A 192 -36.65 -11.60 -15.80
N ARG A 193 -36.55 -10.52 -15.02
CA ARG A 193 -35.23 -10.11 -14.53
C ARG A 193 -34.79 -11.04 -13.40
N ASN A 194 -33.56 -11.52 -13.51
CA ASN A 194 -32.77 -12.16 -12.47
C ASN A 194 -32.98 -11.49 -11.09
N ASN A 195 -33.25 -12.31 -10.09
CA ASN A 195 -33.50 -11.89 -8.72
C ASN A 195 -32.18 -11.71 -7.96
N CYS A 196 -31.49 -10.61 -8.26
CA CYS A 196 -30.22 -10.22 -7.66
C CYS A 196 -30.35 -9.70 -6.22
N THR A 197 -31.06 -10.42 -5.37
CA THR A 197 -30.99 -10.25 -3.92
C THR A 197 -29.61 -10.69 -3.42
N PRO A 198 -28.97 -9.94 -2.51
CA PRO A 198 -27.82 -10.43 -1.76
C PRO A 198 -28.16 -11.76 -1.07
N PRO A 199 -27.17 -12.64 -0.81
CA PRO A 199 -27.37 -13.84 -0.01
C PRO A 199 -28.10 -13.51 1.29
N ALA A 200 -29.04 -14.37 1.70
CA ALA A 200 -29.87 -14.14 2.88
C ALA A 200 -29.00 -13.73 4.07
N ALA A 201 -29.25 -12.53 4.60
CA ALA A 201 -28.42 -11.95 5.65
C ALA A 201 -28.33 -12.94 6.83
N PRO A 202 -27.13 -13.22 7.39
CA PRO A 202 -27.02 -14.11 8.53
C PRO A 202 -27.95 -13.61 9.64
N ALA A 203 -28.64 -14.52 10.34
CA ALA A 203 -29.57 -14.13 11.41
C ALA A 203 -28.94 -13.22 12.49
N THR A 204 -27.60 -13.18 12.57
CA THR A 204 -26.78 -12.36 13.47
C THR A 204 -26.38 -10.98 12.93
N SER A 205 -26.60 -10.66 11.65
CA SER A 205 -26.02 -9.49 10.99
C SER A 205 -26.99 -8.85 9.98
N PRO A 206 -27.56 -7.66 10.26
CA PRO A 206 -28.44 -6.96 9.32
C PRO A 206 -27.65 -6.34 8.16
N VAL A 207 -28.32 -6.17 7.02
CA VAL A 207 -27.78 -5.52 5.81
C VAL A 207 -28.70 -4.37 5.40
N ILE A 208 -28.15 -3.18 5.14
CA ILE A 208 -28.87 -2.00 4.64
C ILE A 208 -29.33 -2.27 3.20
N THR A 209 -30.64 -2.29 2.95
CA THR A 209 -31.23 -2.56 1.63
C THR A 209 -31.46 -1.29 0.83
N GLU A 210 -31.93 -0.21 1.47
CA GLU A 210 -32.18 1.09 0.84
C GLU A 210 -31.78 2.27 1.71
N LEU A 211 -31.38 3.37 1.08
CA LEU A 211 -31.11 4.65 1.71
C LEU A 211 -31.75 5.79 0.90
N LYS A 212 -32.18 6.84 1.61
CA LYS A 212 -32.56 8.12 1.01
C LYS A 212 -31.83 9.26 1.69
N LEU A 213 -31.06 10.02 0.90
CA LEU A 213 -30.31 11.19 1.34
C LEU A 213 -31.07 12.45 0.90
N GLY A 214 -31.82 13.03 1.83
CA GLY A 214 -32.80 14.10 1.59
C GLY A 214 -32.24 15.52 1.45
N GLY A 215 -30.92 15.71 1.56
CA GLY A 215 -30.24 16.99 1.27
C GLY A 215 -30.72 18.16 2.15
N GLY A 216 -31.11 17.91 3.40
CA GLY A 216 -31.71 18.93 4.29
C GLY A 216 -33.15 19.32 3.95
N GLN A 217 -33.68 18.93 2.79
CA GLN A 217 -34.98 19.37 2.28
C GLN A 217 -36.12 18.43 2.68
N VAL A 218 -35.90 17.12 2.60
CA VAL A 218 -36.88 16.07 2.94
C VAL A 218 -36.29 15.08 3.93
N GLU A 219 -37.15 14.35 4.63
CA GLU A 219 -36.74 13.30 5.56
C GLU A 219 -35.95 12.21 4.83
N GLY A 220 -34.89 11.75 5.49
CA GLY A 220 -34.11 10.60 5.07
C GLY A 220 -34.77 9.31 5.48
N PHE A 221 -34.37 8.23 4.83
CA PHE A 221 -34.91 6.89 5.03
C PHE A 221 -33.77 5.89 5.00
N VAL A 222 -33.87 4.85 5.83
CA VAL A 222 -32.97 3.70 5.78
C VAL A 222 -33.80 2.44 5.99
N GLU A 223 -33.62 1.45 5.14
CA GLU A 223 -34.19 0.12 5.30
C GLU A 223 -33.09 -0.92 5.45
N LEU A 224 -33.34 -1.94 6.26
CA LEU A 224 -32.40 -3.04 6.51
C LEU A 224 -33.13 -4.38 6.69
N THR A 225 -32.41 -5.47 6.45
CA THR A 225 -32.90 -6.83 6.68
C THR A 225 -33.05 -7.14 8.16
N GLU A 226 -34.10 -7.87 8.53
CA GLU A 226 -34.28 -8.38 9.88
C GLU A 226 -33.16 -9.37 10.27
N ALA A 227 -32.58 -9.19 11.45
CA ALA A 227 -31.50 -10.02 11.98
C ALA A 227 -31.82 -10.43 13.43
N PRO A 228 -32.69 -11.45 13.64
CA PRO A 228 -33.29 -11.74 14.95
C PRO A 228 -32.30 -12.25 16.02
N ALA A 229 -31.10 -12.69 15.61
CA ALA A 229 -30.03 -13.12 16.51
C ALA A 229 -28.92 -12.04 16.70
N ALA A 230 -29.05 -10.85 16.12
CA ALA A 230 -28.06 -9.77 16.25
C ALA A 230 -28.06 -9.06 17.62
N GLY A 231 -29.10 -9.29 18.43
CA GLY A 231 -29.33 -8.56 19.68
C GLY A 231 -29.92 -7.17 19.44
N PRO A 232 -29.77 -6.22 20.39
CA PRO A 232 -30.19 -4.84 20.15
C PRO A 232 -29.31 -4.20 19.08
N LEU A 233 -29.94 -3.47 18.17
CA LEU A 233 -29.32 -2.83 17.01
C LEU A 233 -29.50 -1.31 17.10
N VAL A 234 -28.49 -0.58 16.65
CA VAL A 234 -28.49 0.88 16.57
C VAL A 234 -28.02 1.34 15.20
N LEU A 235 -28.79 2.23 14.58
CA LEU A 235 -28.39 2.97 13.39
C LEU A 235 -27.67 4.26 13.80
N VAL A 236 -26.53 4.53 13.19
CA VAL A 236 -25.68 5.69 13.46
C VAL A 236 -25.39 6.41 12.16
N VAL A 237 -25.72 7.70 12.10
CA VAL A 237 -25.36 8.60 10.98
C VAL A 237 -24.16 9.43 11.40
N LEU A 238 -23.15 9.52 10.52
CA LEU A 238 -21.85 10.15 10.79
C LEU A 238 -21.57 11.29 9.81
N ASP A 239 -21.08 12.41 10.34
CA ASP A 239 -20.66 13.56 9.54
C ASP A 239 -19.30 13.28 8.88
N GLY A 240 -19.24 13.45 7.55
CA GLY A 240 -18.06 13.07 6.76
C GLY A 240 -16.86 13.98 6.91
N LYS A 241 -16.97 15.15 7.57
CA LYS A 241 -15.85 16.11 7.74
C LYS A 241 -15.25 16.08 9.14
N THR A 242 -16.06 15.76 10.14
CA THR A 242 -15.72 15.86 11.56
C THR A 242 -15.60 14.50 12.25
N ASP A 243 -15.99 13.41 11.57
CA ASP A 243 -16.00 12.03 12.07
C ASP A 243 -16.86 11.84 13.34
N ARG A 244 -17.92 12.66 13.49
CA ARG A 244 -18.78 12.66 14.68
C ARG A 244 -20.16 12.10 14.39
N VAL A 245 -20.75 11.48 15.41
CA VAL A 245 -22.14 11.01 15.37
C VAL A 245 -23.08 12.21 15.21
N SER A 246 -23.80 12.25 14.09
CA SER A 246 -24.82 13.25 13.79
C SER A 246 -26.15 12.90 14.46
N VAL A 247 -26.55 11.63 14.37
CA VAL A 247 -27.70 11.06 15.10
C VAL A 247 -27.49 9.56 15.30
N SER A 248 -28.03 9.02 16.39
CA SER A 248 -28.12 7.58 16.66
C SER A 248 -29.56 7.22 17.04
N VAL A 249 -30.03 6.07 16.56
CA VAL A 249 -31.43 5.62 16.69
C VAL A 249 -31.45 4.12 16.99
N ASP A 250 -32.14 3.72 18.06
CA ASP A 250 -32.40 2.30 18.36
C ASP A 250 -33.33 1.71 17.27
N VAL A 251 -32.96 0.56 16.71
CA VAL A 251 -33.73 -0.10 15.64
C VAL A 251 -34.86 -0.93 16.28
N ASP A 252 -36.11 -0.55 16.04
CA ASP A 252 -37.27 -1.33 16.51
C ASP A 252 -37.53 -2.55 15.61
N VAL A 253 -36.97 -3.68 16.00
CA VAL A 253 -37.14 -4.98 15.32
C VAL A 253 -38.62 -5.39 15.20
N ASN A 254 -39.50 -4.93 16.10
CA ASN A 254 -40.93 -5.25 16.04
C ASN A 254 -41.68 -4.51 14.91
N SER A 255 -41.03 -3.55 14.25
CA SER A 255 -41.57 -2.84 13.09
C SER A 255 -41.41 -3.59 11.76
N SER A 256 -40.76 -4.76 11.77
CA SER A 256 -40.50 -5.60 10.59
C SER A 256 -41.77 -5.89 9.78
N ARG A 257 -41.65 -5.76 8.45
CA ARG A 257 -42.63 -6.19 7.46
C ARG A 257 -41.91 -6.93 6.35
N ASN A 258 -42.35 -8.15 6.05
CA ASN A 258 -41.72 -9.04 5.06
C ASN A 258 -40.21 -9.29 5.34
N GLY A 259 -39.76 -9.23 6.59
CA GLY A 259 -38.34 -9.38 6.95
C GLY A 259 -37.49 -8.12 6.71
N LEU A 260 -38.12 -6.97 6.50
CA LEU A 260 -37.46 -5.67 6.30
C LEU A 260 -37.92 -4.68 7.38
N ILE A 261 -36.97 -3.93 7.92
CA ILE A 261 -37.17 -2.90 8.95
C ILE A 261 -36.83 -1.54 8.35
N SER A 262 -37.82 -0.65 8.26
CA SER A 262 -37.69 0.67 7.66
C SER A 262 -37.70 1.78 8.73
N MET A 263 -36.76 2.72 8.66
CA MET A 263 -36.60 3.84 9.59
C MET A 263 -36.64 5.18 8.85
N THR A 264 -37.27 6.17 9.46
CA THR A 264 -37.26 7.56 8.99
C THR A 264 -36.30 8.39 9.85
N ILE A 265 -35.42 9.15 9.21
CA ILE A 265 -34.41 9.98 9.86
C ILE A 265 -34.69 11.44 9.55
N GLU A 266 -34.61 12.32 10.55
CA GLU A 266 -34.87 13.74 10.33
C GLU A 266 -33.95 14.33 9.24
N LYS A 267 -34.55 15.16 8.38
CA LYS A 267 -33.92 15.75 7.19
C LYS A 267 -32.57 16.43 7.43
N ASN A 268 -32.33 16.93 8.65
CA ASN A 268 -31.12 17.66 9.02
C ASN A 268 -29.86 16.76 9.06
N TYR A 269 -30.03 15.44 9.22
CA TYR A 269 -28.93 14.49 9.40
C TYR A 269 -28.57 13.71 8.13
N MET A 270 -29.56 13.41 7.28
CA MET A 270 -29.36 12.64 6.03
C MET A 270 -29.12 13.58 4.84
N LYS A 271 -28.01 14.31 4.89
CA LYS A 271 -27.59 15.26 3.84
C LYS A 271 -26.95 14.52 2.66
N GLY A 272 -27.34 14.88 1.43
CA GLY A 272 -26.73 14.36 0.19
C GLY A 272 -25.85 15.40 -0.53
N ASP A 273 -25.98 16.67 -0.13
CA ASP A 273 -25.15 17.81 -0.54
C ASP A 273 -23.80 17.86 0.19
N GLU A 274 -23.68 17.13 1.30
CA GLU A 274 -22.45 16.91 2.07
C GLU A 274 -22.00 15.44 1.96
N SER A 275 -20.79 15.13 2.43
CA SER A 275 -20.29 13.75 2.58
C SER A 275 -20.65 13.21 3.96
N GLY A 276 -20.88 11.90 4.07
CA GLY A 276 -21.24 11.28 5.35
C GLY A 276 -21.27 9.77 5.27
N ALA A 277 -21.80 9.14 6.32
CA ALA A 277 -22.03 7.71 6.35
C ALA A 277 -23.24 7.32 7.20
N VAL A 278 -23.78 6.14 6.89
CA VAL A 278 -24.76 5.42 7.70
C VAL A 278 -24.14 4.08 8.09
N ALA A 279 -24.19 3.73 9.37
CA ALA A 279 -23.63 2.49 9.89
C ALA A 279 -24.59 1.84 10.89
N ILE A 280 -24.65 0.52 10.87
CA ILE A 280 -25.43 -0.30 11.82
C ILE A 280 -24.45 -0.98 12.78
N TYR A 281 -24.71 -0.86 14.08
CA TYR A 281 -23.94 -1.52 15.13
C TYR A 281 -24.84 -2.38 16.02
N SER A 282 -24.25 -3.37 16.69
CA SER A 282 -24.85 -3.97 17.88
C SER A 282 -24.68 -3.06 19.09
N GLY A 283 -25.72 -2.95 19.92
CA GLY A 283 -25.76 -2.03 21.06
C GLY A 283 -27.02 -1.16 21.05
N ARG A 284 -26.96 0.00 21.71
CA ARG A 284 -28.05 0.97 21.80
C ARG A 284 -27.59 2.38 21.43
N ALA A 285 -28.52 3.27 21.14
CA ALA A 285 -28.27 4.70 20.87
C ALA A 285 -27.48 5.39 21.99
N THR A 286 -27.61 4.93 23.25
CA THR A 286 -26.81 5.42 24.39
C THR A 286 -25.31 5.18 24.25
N ASP A 287 -24.90 4.17 23.49
CA ASP A 287 -23.51 3.76 23.32
C ASP A 287 -22.82 4.62 22.23
N PHE A 288 -23.63 5.31 21.41
CA PHE A 288 -23.22 6.18 20.31
C PHE A 288 -23.84 7.58 20.50
N PRO A 289 -23.46 8.34 21.53
CA PRO A 289 -24.09 9.64 21.82
C PRO A 289 -23.86 10.65 20.69
N VAL A 290 -24.85 11.52 20.44
CA VAL A 290 -24.76 12.61 19.46
C VAL A 290 -23.59 13.53 19.78
N GLY A 291 -22.79 13.87 18.76
CA GLY A 291 -21.52 14.58 18.91
C GLY A 291 -20.38 13.72 19.47
N GLY A 292 -20.59 12.42 19.70
CA GLY A 292 -19.56 11.45 20.05
C GLY A 292 -18.55 11.20 18.90
N PRO A 293 -17.36 10.66 19.21
CA PRO A 293 -16.36 10.30 18.20
C PRO A 293 -16.77 9.03 17.44
N LEU A 294 -16.16 8.82 16.28
CA LEU A 294 -16.22 7.58 15.51
C LEU A 294 -15.82 6.36 16.37
N SER A 295 -16.71 5.36 16.42
CA SER A 295 -16.49 4.14 17.20
C SER A 295 -15.38 3.28 16.61
N GLN A 296 -14.59 2.64 17.48
CA GLN A 296 -13.56 1.68 17.12
C GLN A 296 -14.09 0.24 17.03
N VAL A 297 -15.35 0.01 17.44
CA VAL A 297 -16.07 -1.24 17.16
C VAL A 297 -16.33 -1.30 15.65
N GLN A 298 -16.25 -2.47 15.03
CA GLN A 298 -16.63 -2.59 13.62
C GLN A 298 -18.16 -2.60 13.46
N PRO A 299 -18.72 -1.85 12.50
CA PRO A 299 -20.14 -1.93 12.19
C PRO A 299 -20.49 -3.27 11.53
N LEU A 300 -21.72 -3.72 11.75
CA LEU A 300 -22.30 -4.91 11.11
C LEU A 300 -22.51 -4.66 9.61
N ASP A 301 -23.00 -3.47 9.27
CA ASP A 301 -23.03 -2.94 7.90
C ASP A 301 -22.81 -1.42 7.91
N ALA A 302 -22.28 -0.87 6.82
CA ALA A 302 -21.98 0.54 6.68
C ALA A 302 -21.93 0.97 5.21
N PHE A 303 -22.46 2.16 4.95
CA PHE A 303 -22.43 2.84 3.67
C PHE A 303 -21.84 4.25 3.83
N VAL A 304 -20.77 4.55 3.10
CA VAL A 304 -20.08 5.86 3.12
C VAL A 304 -20.21 6.50 1.75
N PHE A 305 -20.58 7.78 1.72
CA PHE A 305 -20.87 8.50 0.48
C PHE A 305 -20.17 9.87 0.41
N ALA A 306 -19.86 10.28 -0.82
CA ALA A 306 -19.27 11.57 -1.15
C ALA A 306 -20.29 12.43 -1.90
N GLY A 307 -20.78 13.49 -1.26
CA GLY A 307 -21.61 14.51 -1.90
C GLY A 307 -20.85 15.38 -2.91
N PRO A 308 -21.53 16.18 -3.74
CA PRO A 308 -20.91 16.97 -4.79
C PRO A 308 -19.80 17.91 -4.27
N GLY A 309 -18.57 17.68 -4.74
CA GLY A 309 -17.40 18.51 -4.42
C GLY A 309 -16.83 18.34 -3.00
N ASN A 310 -17.36 17.43 -2.18
CA ASN A 310 -16.82 17.10 -0.86
C ASN A 310 -16.43 15.61 -0.80
N LYS A 311 -15.24 15.30 -0.26
CA LYS A 311 -14.85 13.94 0.10
C LYS A 311 -15.00 13.74 1.61
N PRO A 312 -15.49 12.58 2.08
CA PRO A 312 -15.44 12.24 3.50
C PRO A 312 -13.98 12.06 3.95
N SER A 313 -13.76 12.11 5.27
CA SER A 313 -12.41 12.00 5.82
C SER A 313 -11.80 10.61 5.55
N PRO A 314 -10.45 10.52 5.44
CA PRO A 314 -9.77 9.23 5.32
C PRO A 314 -10.01 8.33 6.55
N ASN A 315 -10.16 8.91 7.73
CA ASN A 315 -10.33 8.19 9.00
C ASN A 315 -11.72 7.52 9.07
N LEU A 316 -12.78 8.25 8.72
CA LEU A 316 -14.13 7.70 8.62
C LEU A 316 -14.23 6.65 7.51
N THR A 317 -13.61 6.92 6.36
CA THR A 317 -13.57 5.97 5.23
C THR A 317 -12.88 4.67 5.64
N GLU A 318 -11.66 4.71 6.17
CA GLU A 318 -10.89 3.51 6.50
C GLU A 318 -11.45 2.74 7.71
N THR A 319 -12.14 3.41 8.64
CA THR A 319 -12.77 2.71 9.78
C THR A 319 -14.03 1.94 9.34
N LEU A 320 -14.90 2.57 8.53
CA LEU A 320 -16.18 1.99 8.15
C LEU A 320 -16.06 1.05 6.95
N ILE A 321 -15.29 1.44 5.93
CA ILE A 321 -15.14 0.75 4.64
C ILE A 321 -13.67 0.55 4.25
N PRO A 322 -12.82 -0.05 5.12
CA PRO A 322 -11.38 -0.20 4.91
C PRO A 322 -11.02 -0.68 3.50
N GLY A 323 -10.14 0.06 2.82
CA GLY A 323 -9.68 -0.28 1.47
C GLY A 323 -10.68 -0.07 0.32
N ARG A 324 -11.87 0.52 0.54
CA ARG A 324 -12.81 0.92 -0.52
C ARG A 324 -12.85 2.44 -0.73
N GLN A 325 -13.45 2.87 -1.83
CA GLN A 325 -13.79 4.27 -2.04
C GLN A 325 -15.23 4.55 -1.58
N PRO A 326 -15.53 5.75 -1.04
CA PRO A 326 -16.89 6.20 -0.81
C PRO A 326 -17.73 6.19 -2.09
N TYR A 327 -19.02 5.87 -1.98
CA TYR A 327 -19.95 5.96 -3.11
C TYR A 327 -20.08 7.42 -3.58
N GLN A 328 -19.84 7.68 -4.86
CA GLN A 328 -19.87 9.03 -5.41
C GLN A 328 -21.29 9.38 -5.85
N LEU A 329 -21.96 10.27 -5.10
CA LEU A 329 -23.29 10.77 -5.46
C LEU A 329 -23.23 11.61 -6.74
N SER A 330 -24.28 11.56 -7.56
CA SER A 330 -24.33 12.34 -8.80
C SER A 330 -24.37 13.85 -8.53
N SER A 331 -23.89 14.64 -9.49
CA SER A 331 -23.64 16.08 -9.31
C SER A 331 -24.89 16.95 -9.22
N SER A 332 -26.07 16.40 -9.49
CA SER A 332 -27.36 17.09 -9.43
C SER A 332 -28.29 16.40 -8.42
N LEU A 333 -28.50 17.03 -7.26
CA LEU A 333 -29.53 16.62 -6.31
C LEU A 333 -30.89 16.59 -7.02
N ARG A 334 -31.51 15.42 -7.11
CA ARG A 334 -32.82 15.26 -7.74
C ARG A 334 -33.92 15.83 -6.84
N GLU A 335 -35.07 16.16 -7.43
CA GLU A 335 -36.26 16.60 -6.68
C GLU A 335 -36.70 15.47 -5.73
N GLY A 336 -36.48 15.64 -4.42
CA GLY A 336 -36.71 14.61 -3.40
C GLY A 336 -35.46 13.93 -2.82
N GLY A 337 -34.24 14.28 -3.28
CA GLY A 337 -32.96 13.77 -2.76
C GLY A 337 -32.32 12.67 -3.61
N PHE A 338 -31.31 12.00 -3.06
CA PHE A 338 -30.76 10.77 -3.64
C PHE A 338 -31.47 9.56 -3.08
N TYR A 339 -31.82 8.63 -3.95
CA TYR A 339 -32.47 7.37 -3.65
C TYR A 339 -31.50 6.26 -4.03
N LEU A 340 -31.13 5.40 -3.08
CA LEU A 340 -30.08 4.40 -3.23
C LEU A 340 -30.62 3.04 -2.83
N SER A 341 -30.47 2.04 -3.69
CA SER A 341 -30.85 0.65 -3.39
C SER A 341 -29.62 -0.24 -3.52
N ARG A 342 -29.49 -1.23 -2.63
CA ARG A 342 -28.47 -2.29 -2.71
C ARG A 342 -28.82 -3.24 -3.85
N CYS A 343 -27.94 -3.32 -4.83
CA CYS A 343 -28.10 -4.05 -6.07
C CYS A 343 -26.93 -4.99 -6.41
N GLY A 344 -25.79 -4.80 -5.77
CA GLY A 344 -24.66 -5.72 -5.83
C GLY A 344 -24.75 -6.83 -4.79
N VAL A 345 -24.28 -8.02 -5.15
CA VAL A 345 -24.27 -9.22 -4.31
C VAL A 345 -22.88 -9.53 -3.69
N ALA A 346 -22.00 -8.52 -3.60
CA ALA A 346 -20.67 -8.68 -3.03
C ALA A 346 -20.69 -9.32 -1.62
N THR A 347 -19.76 -10.24 -1.39
CA THR A 347 -19.62 -11.02 -0.14
C THR A 347 -19.35 -10.18 1.11
N TRP A 348 -19.01 -8.90 0.96
CA TRP A 348 -18.76 -7.97 2.06
C TRP A 348 -19.84 -6.89 2.08
N ALA A 349 -20.71 -6.93 3.10
CA ALA A 349 -21.85 -6.02 3.22
C ALA A 349 -21.45 -4.53 3.09
N ARG A 350 -20.26 -4.17 3.58
CA ARG A 350 -19.73 -2.80 3.64
C ARG A 350 -19.07 -2.31 2.34
N ASP A 351 -19.24 -3.01 1.22
CA ASP A 351 -18.75 -2.57 -0.08
C ASP A 351 -19.69 -1.51 -0.70
N PRO A 352 -19.31 -0.22 -0.82
CA PRO A 352 -20.24 0.81 -1.32
C PRO A 352 -20.65 0.61 -2.78
N GLY A 353 -19.82 -0.08 -3.57
CA GLY A 353 -20.09 -0.36 -4.99
C GLY A 353 -21.30 -1.28 -5.21
N VAL A 354 -21.87 -1.88 -4.17
CA VAL A 354 -23.13 -2.62 -4.29
C VAL A 354 -24.36 -1.72 -4.35
N PHE A 355 -24.26 -0.41 -4.10
CA PHE A 355 -25.41 0.50 -4.15
C PHE A 355 -25.54 1.18 -5.52
N TRP A 356 -26.77 1.52 -5.89
CA TRP A 356 -27.04 2.29 -7.10
C TRP A 356 -28.12 3.34 -6.90
N GLU A 357 -28.04 4.46 -7.63
CA GLU A 357 -29.14 5.42 -7.71
C GLU A 357 -30.36 4.79 -8.41
N ALA A 358 -31.35 4.37 -7.61
CA ALA A 358 -32.52 3.59 -8.04
C ALA A 358 -33.80 4.08 -7.36
N PRO A 359 -35.00 3.82 -7.93
CA PRO A 359 -36.27 4.12 -7.27
C PRO A 359 -36.44 3.29 -6.01
N GLN A 360 -36.91 3.91 -4.92
CA GLN A 360 -37.19 3.19 -3.69
C GLN A 360 -38.36 2.22 -3.80
N THR A 361 -38.23 1.12 -3.08
CA THR A 361 -39.12 -0.04 -3.05
C THR A 361 -39.38 -0.50 -1.60
N PRO A 362 -39.87 0.35 -0.68
CA PRO A 362 -39.97 0.00 0.75
C PRO A 362 -40.80 -1.27 1.00
N GLY A 363 -40.23 -2.24 1.70
CA GLY A 363 -40.86 -3.54 1.98
C GLY A 363 -41.04 -4.46 0.76
N GLN A 364 -40.34 -4.19 -0.34
CA GLN A 364 -40.35 -4.95 -1.60
C GLN A 364 -38.91 -5.19 -2.09
N SER A 365 -38.73 -6.01 -3.14
CA SER A 365 -37.41 -6.23 -3.74
C SER A 365 -36.90 -4.99 -4.49
N ASN A 366 -35.60 -4.70 -4.31
CA ASN A 366 -34.92 -3.54 -4.89
C ASN A 366 -35.00 -3.51 -6.44
N GLN A 367 -35.39 -2.36 -7.01
CA GLN A 367 -35.46 -2.16 -8.47
C GLN A 367 -34.10 -1.82 -9.09
N CYS A 368 -33.29 -2.86 -9.27
CA CYS A 368 -31.90 -2.70 -9.69
C CYS A 368 -31.72 -2.39 -11.19
N PRO A 369 -30.63 -1.68 -11.55
CA PRO A 369 -30.24 -1.50 -12.94
C PRO A 369 -29.92 -2.86 -13.56
N TRP A 370 -30.01 -2.92 -14.89
CA TRP A 370 -29.70 -4.10 -15.68
C TRP A 370 -28.55 -3.79 -16.65
N PRO A 371 -27.76 -4.78 -17.10
CA PRO A 371 -26.51 -4.51 -17.79
C PRO A 371 -26.78 -3.80 -19.13
N LYS A 372 -26.20 -2.61 -19.29
CA LYS A 372 -26.35 -1.77 -20.50
C LYS A 372 -25.17 -1.86 -21.46
N ILE A 373 -24.10 -2.53 -21.03
CA ILE A 373 -22.81 -2.64 -21.71
C ILE A 373 -22.37 -4.11 -21.58
N CYS A 374 -21.60 -4.59 -22.57
CA CYS A 374 -21.05 -5.95 -22.56
C CYS A 374 -20.07 -6.16 -21.39
N PRO A 375 -20.14 -7.29 -20.66
CA PRO A 375 -19.14 -7.66 -19.64
C PRO A 375 -17.70 -7.73 -20.21
N HIS A 376 -17.58 -8.01 -21.50
CA HIS A 376 -16.31 -7.99 -22.23
C HIS A 376 -16.33 -6.95 -23.34
N SER A 377 -16.03 -5.68 -23.00
CA SER A 377 -15.47 -4.76 -23.99
C SER A 377 -14.06 -5.20 -24.38
N ILE A 378 -14.00 -6.18 -25.29
CA ILE A 378 -12.79 -6.48 -26.05
C ILE A 378 -12.42 -5.20 -26.80
N VAL A 379 -11.35 -4.52 -26.36
CA VAL A 379 -10.75 -3.43 -27.12
C VAL A 379 -10.28 -4.01 -28.45
N ILE A 380 -11.01 -3.68 -29.53
CA ILE A 380 -10.66 -4.09 -30.88
C ILE A 380 -9.26 -3.52 -31.18
N PRO A 381 -8.25 -4.36 -31.52
CA PRO A 381 -6.91 -3.89 -31.85
C PRO A 381 -6.94 -3.21 -33.23
N GLY A 382 -7.27 -1.91 -33.24
CA GLY A 382 -7.39 -1.12 -34.47
C GLY A 382 -7.98 0.29 -34.34
N GLY A 383 -8.58 0.65 -33.20
CA GLY A 383 -9.08 2.01 -32.94
C GLY A 383 -8.03 2.87 -32.22
N THR A 384 -7.74 4.06 -32.74
CA THR A 384 -6.90 5.06 -32.04
C THR A 384 -7.74 5.84 -31.02
N ASP A 385 -8.01 5.22 -29.87
CA ASP A 385 -8.31 5.94 -28.64
C ASP A 385 -7.45 5.37 -27.51
N SER A 386 -6.80 6.28 -26.79
CA SER A 386 -5.87 5.95 -25.71
C SER A 386 -6.61 5.29 -24.55
N THR A 387 -6.14 4.10 -24.15
CA THR A 387 -6.54 3.49 -22.87
C THR A 387 -6.34 4.46 -21.71
N PRO A 388 -7.27 4.55 -20.74
CA PRO A 388 -7.10 5.41 -19.57
C PRO A 388 -5.85 5.02 -18.80
N HIS A 389 -4.89 5.95 -18.79
CA HIS A 389 -3.56 5.88 -18.19
C HIS A 389 -3.35 4.82 -17.10
N LEU A 390 -2.58 3.78 -17.44
CA LEU A 390 -1.66 3.17 -16.47
C LEU A 390 -0.77 4.29 -15.90
N PRO A 391 -0.62 4.42 -14.56
CA PRO A 391 0.31 5.37 -13.98
C PRO A 391 1.76 4.95 -14.33
N PRO A 392 2.62 5.88 -14.81
CA PRO A 392 3.96 5.53 -15.28
C PRO A 392 4.95 5.42 -14.11
N TRP A 393 4.99 4.27 -13.44
CA TRP A 393 5.94 3.97 -12.35
C TRP A 393 6.56 2.57 -12.49
N GLY A 394 7.74 2.50 -13.14
CA GLY A 394 8.81 1.50 -12.92
C GLY A 394 8.56 0.00 -13.18
N ASN A 395 9.56 -0.68 -13.75
CA ASN A 395 9.71 -2.15 -13.95
C ASN A 395 9.56 -3.06 -12.69
N SER A 396 9.02 -2.60 -11.57
CA SER A 396 8.71 -3.47 -10.42
C SER A 396 7.32 -4.10 -10.58
N ASP A 397 7.30 -5.37 -10.98
CA ASP A 397 6.10 -6.20 -11.10
C ASP A 397 5.86 -7.03 -9.81
N PHE A 398 4.88 -7.94 -9.82
CA PHE A 398 4.62 -8.86 -8.71
C PHE A 398 5.82 -9.77 -8.38
N LEU A 399 5.98 -10.09 -7.09
CA LEU A 399 6.95 -11.04 -6.55
C LEU A 399 6.24 -12.13 -5.74
N ILE A 400 6.87 -13.30 -5.62
CA ILE A 400 6.59 -14.31 -4.60
C ILE A 400 7.16 -13.75 -3.27
N ASN A 401 6.31 -13.60 -2.25
CA ASN A 401 6.66 -13.03 -0.96
C ASN A 401 7.00 -14.09 0.09
N GLU A 402 6.20 -15.15 0.14
CA GLU A 402 6.32 -16.23 1.11
C GLU A 402 5.81 -17.52 0.48
N LEU A 403 6.47 -18.63 0.78
CA LEU A 403 6.15 -19.95 0.29
C LEU A 403 6.32 -20.93 1.43
N ASN A 404 5.26 -21.64 1.80
CA ASN A 404 5.29 -22.77 2.73
C ASN A 404 4.91 -24.02 1.92
N THR A 405 5.76 -25.04 1.93
CA THR A 405 5.62 -26.25 1.11
C THR A 405 5.52 -27.54 1.92
N ASP A 406 5.63 -27.47 3.24
CA ASP A 406 5.55 -28.58 4.20
C ASP A 406 4.81 -28.05 5.44
N THR A 407 3.77 -28.72 5.93
CA THR A 407 3.07 -28.28 7.18
C THR A 407 3.05 -29.36 8.27
N PRO A 408 3.30 -29.02 9.55
CA PRO A 408 3.36 -30.01 10.63
C PRO A 408 2.05 -30.76 10.90
N GLY A 409 1.88 -31.94 10.30
CA GLY A 409 0.78 -32.84 10.62
C GLY A 409 0.63 -33.98 9.61
N ALA A 410 -0.34 -34.87 9.83
CA ALA A 410 -0.68 -35.93 8.88
C ALA A 410 -1.73 -35.49 7.84
N ALA A 411 -2.00 -34.18 7.74
CA ALA A 411 -3.12 -33.62 6.98
C ALA A 411 -2.69 -32.87 5.71
N GLU A 412 -1.50 -32.26 5.69
CA GLU A 412 -0.97 -31.47 4.56
C GLU A 412 -2.07 -30.54 3.98
N ASP A 413 -2.60 -29.68 4.86
CA ASP A 413 -3.75 -28.80 4.60
C ASP A 413 -3.53 -27.32 4.97
N GLY A 414 -2.27 -26.90 5.11
CA GLY A 414 -1.87 -25.52 5.44
C GLY A 414 -0.92 -24.85 4.44
N GLU A 415 -0.55 -25.52 3.35
CA GLU A 415 0.46 -25.06 2.39
C GLU A 415 -0.03 -23.83 1.62
N TYR A 416 0.88 -22.89 1.32
CA TYR A 416 0.49 -21.66 0.64
C TYR A 416 1.62 -20.99 -0.16
N ILE A 417 1.20 -20.21 -1.16
CA ILE A 417 2.01 -19.25 -1.89
C ILE A 417 1.41 -17.87 -1.62
N GLU A 418 2.22 -16.94 -1.14
CA GLU A 418 1.86 -15.54 -1.09
C GLU A 418 2.60 -14.75 -2.18
N LEU A 419 1.84 -13.95 -2.94
CA LEU A 419 2.39 -12.92 -3.82
C LEU A 419 2.34 -11.57 -3.12
N TRP A 420 3.27 -10.68 -3.47
CA TRP A 420 3.25 -9.29 -3.08
C TRP A 420 3.65 -8.35 -4.21
N HIS A 421 2.96 -7.22 -4.32
CA HIS A 421 3.30 -6.17 -5.27
C HIS A 421 4.16 -5.08 -4.61
N PRO A 422 5.38 -4.78 -5.11
CA PRO A 422 6.29 -3.82 -4.49
C PRO A 422 5.76 -2.39 -4.31
N SER A 423 4.67 -2.00 -4.97
CA SER A 423 4.02 -0.71 -4.70
C SER A 423 3.43 -0.58 -3.28
N GLY A 424 3.21 -1.70 -2.57
CA GLY A 424 2.56 -1.70 -1.25
C GLY A 424 1.10 -1.22 -1.29
N ARG A 425 0.39 -1.51 -2.40
CA ARG A 425 -0.97 -1.05 -2.68
C ARG A 425 -1.77 -2.16 -3.36
N ARG A 426 -3.11 -2.03 -3.38
CA ARG A 426 -4.01 -2.88 -4.18
C ARG A 426 -3.73 -2.70 -5.68
N VAL A 427 -3.40 -3.80 -6.37
CA VAL A 427 -3.09 -3.87 -7.80
C VAL A 427 -3.82 -5.08 -8.40
N SER A 428 -4.26 -4.97 -9.65
CA SER A 428 -4.92 -6.06 -10.38
C SER A 428 -3.91 -7.10 -10.85
N LEU A 429 -4.24 -8.38 -10.68
CA LEU A 429 -3.46 -9.53 -11.14
C LEU A 429 -3.76 -9.91 -12.60
N GLN A 430 -4.32 -8.99 -13.39
CA GLN A 430 -4.64 -9.24 -14.79
C GLN A 430 -3.41 -9.63 -15.63
N GLY A 431 -3.51 -10.78 -16.30
CA GLY A 431 -2.45 -11.38 -17.11
C GLY A 431 -1.35 -12.06 -16.30
N ILE A 432 -1.55 -12.28 -14.98
CA ILE A 432 -0.58 -12.95 -14.11
C ILE A 432 -0.92 -14.44 -13.98
N TRP A 433 0.11 -15.28 -14.06
CA TRP A 433 0.03 -16.73 -13.96
C TRP A 433 1.03 -17.29 -12.96
N ILE A 434 0.63 -18.29 -12.17
CA ILE A 434 1.54 -19.13 -11.37
C ILE A 434 1.62 -20.52 -12.01
N LEU A 435 2.83 -21.01 -12.22
CA LEU A 435 3.10 -22.38 -12.64
C LEU A 435 3.84 -23.11 -11.51
N LEU A 436 3.34 -24.31 -11.16
CA LEU A 436 3.96 -25.21 -10.19
C LEU A 436 4.62 -26.36 -10.95
N PHE A 437 5.94 -26.49 -10.85
CA PHE A 437 6.77 -27.43 -11.61
C PHE A 437 7.28 -28.57 -10.75
N SER A 438 7.26 -29.79 -11.29
CA SER A 438 7.94 -30.94 -10.68
C SER A 438 9.35 -31.13 -11.24
N ALA A 439 10.36 -31.26 -10.38
CA ALA A 439 11.73 -31.51 -10.83
C ALA A 439 11.90 -32.89 -11.46
N HIS A 440 11.07 -33.88 -11.09
CA HIS A 440 11.14 -35.24 -11.63
C HIS A 440 10.93 -35.29 -13.16
N ASN A 441 10.20 -34.33 -13.73
CA ASN A 441 9.83 -34.33 -15.15
C ASN A 441 10.01 -32.98 -15.87
N ASN A 442 10.41 -31.92 -15.16
CA ASN A 442 10.59 -30.56 -15.67
C ASN A 442 9.34 -29.97 -16.35
N ARG A 443 8.14 -30.33 -15.89
CA ARG A 443 6.86 -29.83 -16.41
C ARG A 443 6.03 -29.17 -15.30
N PRO A 444 5.19 -28.19 -15.66
CA PRO A 444 4.15 -27.74 -14.74
C PRO A 444 3.16 -28.89 -14.51
N TYR A 445 2.82 -29.16 -13.25
CA TYR A 445 1.69 -30.01 -12.87
C TYR A 445 0.45 -29.19 -12.52
N ARG A 446 0.61 -27.88 -12.28
CA ARG A 446 -0.47 -26.93 -12.11
C ARG A 446 -0.12 -25.61 -12.80
N GLU A 447 -1.09 -25.04 -13.51
CA GLU A 447 -1.03 -23.68 -14.03
C GLU A 447 -2.25 -22.93 -13.48
N ILE A 448 -2.05 -21.74 -12.93
CA ILE A 448 -3.07 -20.98 -12.21
C ILE A 448 -3.11 -19.58 -12.80
N ASN A 449 -4.25 -19.21 -13.38
CA ASN A 449 -4.51 -17.86 -13.87
C ASN A 449 -5.06 -16.98 -12.73
N LEU A 450 -4.53 -15.78 -12.56
CA LEU A 450 -4.94 -14.82 -11.51
C LEU A 450 -5.74 -13.61 -12.05
N ASN A 451 -6.21 -13.68 -13.29
CA ASN A 451 -7.22 -12.73 -13.81
C ASN A 451 -8.40 -12.56 -12.85
N GLY A 452 -9.01 -11.36 -12.83
CA GLY A 452 -10.11 -11.03 -11.92
C GLY A 452 -9.71 -10.78 -10.46
N HIS A 453 -8.56 -11.30 -10.01
CA HIS A 453 -8.07 -11.08 -8.65
C HIS A 453 -7.30 -9.76 -8.48
N PHE A 454 -7.21 -9.33 -7.23
CA PHE A 454 -6.47 -8.14 -6.80
C PHE A 454 -5.74 -8.42 -5.49
N THR A 455 -4.63 -7.75 -5.26
CA THR A 455 -3.98 -7.74 -3.95
C THR A 455 -4.78 -6.95 -2.90
N THR A 456 -4.46 -7.17 -1.63
CA THR A 456 -4.92 -6.38 -0.48
C THR A 456 -4.45 -4.92 -0.57
N SER A 457 -4.98 -4.05 0.30
CA SER A 457 -4.56 -2.65 0.41
C SER A 457 -3.06 -2.46 0.66
N LYS A 458 -2.37 -3.47 1.22
CA LYS A 458 -0.91 -3.50 1.46
C LYS A 458 -0.10 -4.20 0.37
N GLY A 459 -0.75 -4.74 -0.67
CA GLY A 459 -0.09 -5.37 -1.81
C GLY A 459 0.05 -6.89 -1.78
N TYR A 460 -0.42 -7.59 -0.73
CA TYR A 460 -0.37 -9.06 -0.63
C TYR A 460 -1.52 -9.75 -1.37
N PHE A 461 -1.31 -10.97 -1.90
CA PHE A 461 -2.34 -11.87 -2.38
C PHE A 461 -1.99 -13.31 -2.00
N LEU A 462 -2.88 -13.98 -1.28
CA LEU A 462 -2.64 -15.30 -0.69
C LEU A 462 -3.42 -16.39 -1.42
N LEU A 463 -2.74 -17.45 -1.83
CA LEU A 463 -3.34 -18.68 -2.36
C LEU A 463 -2.82 -19.90 -1.58
N GLY A 464 -3.66 -20.88 -1.27
CA GLY A 464 -3.26 -22.01 -0.44
C GLY A 464 -4.40 -22.93 -0.04
N SER A 465 -4.09 -23.93 0.78
CA SER A 465 -5.01 -24.97 1.24
C SER A 465 -6.21 -24.41 2.04
N ASP A 466 -7.36 -25.10 1.96
CA ASP A 466 -8.65 -24.64 2.50
C ASP A 466 -8.69 -24.34 4.01
N ARG A 467 -7.75 -24.89 4.79
CA ARG A 467 -7.70 -24.73 6.26
C ARG A 467 -6.71 -23.68 6.76
N LEU A 468 -5.96 -23.05 5.85
CA LEU A 468 -5.03 -21.97 6.17
C LEU A 468 -5.75 -20.81 6.88
N VAL A 469 -5.09 -20.24 7.90
CA VAL A 469 -5.59 -19.10 8.67
C VAL A 469 -4.55 -17.96 8.62
N PRO A 470 -4.90 -16.76 8.09
CA PRO A 470 -6.20 -16.36 7.53
C PRO A 470 -6.53 -17.09 6.23
N ALA A 471 -7.83 -17.22 5.94
CA ALA A 471 -8.30 -17.91 4.75
C ALA A 471 -7.73 -17.28 3.46
N PRO A 472 -7.24 -18.09 2.50
CA PRO A 472 -6.63 -17.59 1.28
C PRO A 472 -7.66 -16.92 0.36
N SER A 473 -7.19 -15.97 -0.45
CA SER A 473 -7.98 -15.28 -1.47
C SER A 473 -8.30 -16.18 -2.67
N LEU A 474 -7.45 -17.17 -2.93
CA LEU A 474 -7.70 -18.28 -3.85
C LEU A 474 -7.42 -19.60 -3.13
N ARG A 475 -8.46 -20.39 -2.91
CA ARG A 475 -8.35 -21.70 -2.26
C ARG A 475 -7.86 -22.74 -3.25
N LEU A 476 -6.91 -23.56 -2.80
CA LEU A 476 -6.41 -24.72 -3.51
C LEU A 476 -6.86 -26.01 -2.80
N PRO A 477 -7.10 -27.10 -3.54
CA PRO A 477 -7.25 -28.42 -2.94
C PRO A 477 -6.02 -28.76 -2.06
N PRO A 478 -6.19 -29.50 -0.95
CA PRO A 478 -5.07 -29.98 -0.15
C PRO A 478 -4.04 -30.73 -0.99
N ASN A 479 -2.76 -30.69 -0.60
CA ASN A 479 -1.64 -31.30 -1.35
C ASN A 479 -1.46 -30.75 -2.79
N THR A 480 -1.99 -29.56 -3.13
CA THR A 480 -1.74 -28.94 -4.45
C THR A 480 -0.31 -28.41 -4.56
N ILE A 481 0.23 -27.84 -3.49
CA ILE A 481 1.64 -27.46 -3.37
C ILE A 481 2.35 -28.71 -2.85
N GLN A 482 3.34 -29.20 -3.58
CA GLN A 482 4.10 -30.39 -3.18
C GLN A 482 5.39 -29.97 -2.49
N ASN A 483 5.82 -30.77 -1.52
CA ASN A 483 6.93 -30.53 -0.60
C ASN A 483 8.32 -30.61 -1.31
N GLY A 484 8.33 -30.92 -2.61
CA GLY A 484 9.48 -30.84 -3.52
C GLY A 484 10.31 -32.14 -3.65
N PRO A 485 11.34 -32.16 -4.52
CA PRO A 485 11.93 -31.02 -5.23
C PRO A 485 11.09 -30.47 -6.39
N ASP A 486 10.80 -29.18 -6.32
CA ASP A 486 9.82 -28.50 -7.16
C ASP A 486 10.20 -27.02 -7.42
N ALA A 487 9.39 -26.30 -8.19
CA ALA A 487 9.49 -24.85 -8.30
C ALA A 487 8.13 -24.15 -8.46
N VAL A 488 7.98 -22.99 -7.83
CA VAL A 488 6.89 -22.03 -8.06
C VAL A 488 7.44 -20.92 -8.96
N ALA A 489 6.80 -20.66 -10.10
CA ALA A 489 7.22 -19.60 -11.01
C ALA A 489 6.04 -18.72 -11.42
N LEU A 490 6.26 -17.40 -11.36
CA LEU A 490 5.29 -16.35 -11.60
C LEU A 490 5.55 -15.71 -12.97
N TYR A 491 4.51 -15.54 -13.79
CA TYR A 491 4.62 -15.04 -15.17
C TYR A 491 3.61 -13.94 -15.47
N ARG A 492 3.96 -13.06 -16.41
CA ARG A 492 3.02 -12.18 -17.11
C ARG A 492 2.78 -12.71 -18.52
N SER A 493 1.57 -13.20 -18.78
CA SER A 493 1.12 -13.69 -20.08
C SER A 493 -0.32 -13.26 -20.38
N PRO A 494 -0.53 -12.23 -21.21
CA PRO A 494 -1.87 -11.76 -21.58
C PRO A 494 -2.52 -12.61 -22.71
N ILE A 495 -1.85 -13.66 -23.19
CA ILE A 495 -2.27 -14.45 -24.36
C ILE A 495 -2.55 -15.93 -23.99
N GLY A 496 -2.76 -16.22 -22.70
CA GLY A 496 -3.00 -17.58 -22.18
C GLY A 496 -1.79 -18.19 -21.45
N PRO A 497 -1.82 -19.50 -21.13
CA PRO A 497 -0.83 -20.14 -20.28
C PRO A 497 0.60 -20.07 -20.87
N PRO A 498 1.62 -19.70 -20.07
CA PRO A 498 3.03 -19.65 -20.49
C PRO A 498 3.55 -20.92 -21.18
N SER A 499 3.07 -22.11 -20.79
CA SER A 499 3.47 -23.39 -21.39
C SER A 499 3.00 -23.58 -22.84
N ALA A 500 1.90 -22.93 -23.23
CA ALA A 500 1.42 -22.91 -24.61
C ALA A 500 2.29 -22.03 -25.53
N VAL A 501 2.98 -21.03 -24.94
CA VAL A 501 3.84 -20.08 -25.67
C VAL A 501 5.23 -20.67 -25.95
N GLN A 502 5.76 -21.51 -25.07
CA GLN A 502 7.11 -22.06 -25.15
C GLN A 502 7.15 -23.52 -24.69
N ARG A 503 7.63 -24.43 -25.55
CA ARG A 503 7.86 -25.84 -25.16
C ARG A 503 9.01 -25.97 -24.16
N GLY A 504 8.80 -26.76 -23.12
CA GLY A 504 9.74 -26.95 -22.01
C GLY A 504 9.40 -26.03 -20.85
N ILE A 505 10.39 -25.68 -20.04
CA ILE A 505 10.24 -24.67 -18.99
C ILE A 505 10.18 -23.29 -19.67
N PRO A 506 9.07 -22.52 -19.57
CA PRO A 506 8.97 -21.20 -20.18
C PRO A 506 9.90 -20.22 -19.46
N THR A 507 10.57 -19.36 -20.23
CA THR A 507 11.39 -18.27 -19.69
C THR A 507 10.93 -16.89 -20.16
N LYS A 508 10.11 -16.85 -21.22
CA LYS A 508 9.50 -15.62 -21.71
C LYS A 508 8.37 -15.17 -20.79
N GLY A 509 8.44 -13.91 -20.33
CA GLY A 509 7.44 -13.33 -19.43
C GLY A 509 7.54 -13.81 -17.99
N LEU A 510 8.61 -14.53 -17.62
CA LEU A 510 8.92 -14.86 -16.23
C LEU A 510 9.10 -13.55 -15.44
N LEU A 511 8.30 -13.38 -14.39
CA LEU A 511 8.43 -12.31 -13.43
C LEU A 511 9.38 -12.73 -12.32
N ASP A 512 9.05 -13.81 -11.60
CA ASP A 512 9.75 -14.26 -10.38
C ASP A 512 9.71 -15.78 -10.27
N ALA A 513 10.62 -16.40 -9.52
CA ALA A 513 10.63 -17.84 -9.30
C ALA A 513 11.31 -18.25 -7.99
N VAL A 514 10.76 -19.28 -7.35
CA VAL A 514 11.35 -19.97 -6.21
C VAL A 514 11.51 -21.45 -6.56
N VAL A 515 12.75 -21.93 -6.53
CA VAL A 515 13.11 -23.34 -6.75
C VAL A 515 13.53 -23.92 -5.41
N TYR A 516 12.88 -25.00 -4.97
CA TYR A 516 12.99 -25.53 -3.61
C TYR A 516 13.11 -27.06 -3.60
N ARG A 517 13.54 -27.62 -2.47
CA ARG A 517 13.89 -29.04 -2.35
C ARG A 517 13.77 -29.55 -0.91
N GLN A 518 13.53 -30.86 -0.79
CA GLN A 518 13.73 -31.59 0.47
C GLN A 518 15.18 -32.05 0.65
N ARG A 519 15.55 -32.34 1.90
CA ARG A 519 16.87 -32.86 2.29
C ARG A 519 17.21 -34.17 1.56
N GLY A 520 18.19 -34.14 0.66
CA GLY A 520 18.68 -35.32 -0.09
C GLY A 520 18.24 -35.43 -1.56
N SER A 521 17.45 -34.48 -2.06
CA SER A 521 16.88 -34.51 -3.43
C SER A 521 17.66 -33.71 -4.50
N ASP A 522 18.89 -33.29 -4.17
CA ASP A 522 19.69 -32.27 -4.89
C ASP A 522 19.98 -32.54 -6.38
N LYS A 523 19.81 -33.77 -6.87
CA LYS A 523 20.13 -34.14 -8.26
C LYS A 523 19.06 -33.80 -9.28
N GLU A 524 17.81 -33.67 -8.85
CA GLU A 524 16.66 -33.65 -9.76
C GLU A 524 16.30 -32.23 -10.21
N VAL A 525 16.69 -31.23 -9.43
CA VAL A 525 16.32 -29.81 -9.60
C VAL A 525 17.19 -29.02 -10.59
N GLN A 526 18.17 -29.66 -11.24
CA GLN A 526 19.20 -28.94 -12.02
C GLN A 526 18.64 -28.18 -13.23
N ASP A 527 17.68 -28.76 -13.95
CA ASP A 527 17.09 -28.13 -15.13
C ASP A 527 16.13 -26.98 -14.75
N LEU A 528 15.33 -27.14 -13.70
CA LEU A 528 14.52 -26.05 -13.13
C LEU A 528 15.39 -24.88 -12.66
N SER A 529 16.45 -25.16 -11.88
CA SER A 529 17.40 -24.14 -11.41
C SER A 529 18.05 -23.41 -12.59
N LYS A 530 18.44 -24.15 -13.64
CA LYS A 530 19.07 -23.57 -14.84
C LYS A 530 18.14 -22.69 -15.66
N ALA A 531 16.84 -22.98 -15.66
CA ALA A 531 15.85 -22.24 -16.45
C ALA A 531 15.22 -21.06 -15.68
N LEU A 532 14.92 -21.24 -14.39
CA LEU A 532 14.15 -20.32 -13.57
C LEU A 532 15.04 -19.43 -12.66
N THR A 533 16.09 -19.99 -12.07
CA THR A 533 16.97 -19.31 -11.09
C THR A 533 18.46 -19.56 -11.40
N PRO A 534 18.93 -19.17 -12.60
CA PRO A 534 20.19 -19.63 -13.15
C PRO A 534 21.39 -19.31 -12.26
N GLY A 535 22.20 -20.32 -11.97
CA GLY A 535 23.42 -20.19 -11.14
C GLY A 535 23.20 -20.27 -9.63
N GLN A 536 21.96 -20.48 -9.18
CA GLN A 536 21.60 -20.51 -7.75
C GLN A 536 21.27 -21.93 -7.29
N LEU A 537 21.42 -22.18 -5.98
CA LEU A 537 21.08 -23.46 -5.36
C LEU A 537 19.61 -23.46 -4.90
N PRO A 538 18.84 -24.53 -5.10
CA PRO A 538 17.48 -24.64 -4.60
C PRO A 538 17.42 -24.46 -3.07
N LEU A 539 16.43 -23.71 -2.63
CA LEU A 539 16.14 -23.47 -1.22
C LEU A 539 15.73 -24.76 -0.52
N LEU A 540 16.18 -24.92 0.71
CA LEU A 540 15.74 -26.00 1.60
C LEU A 540 14.86 -25.36 2.67
N GLU A 541 13.59 -25.75 2.68
CA GLU A 541 12.75 -25.66 3.86
C GLU A 541 13.26 -26.75 4.83
N ASP A 542 13.73 -26.36 6.01
CA ASP A 542 14.45 -27.25 6.92
C ASP A 542 13.76 -27.27 8.30
N PRO A 543 13.00 -28.34 8.63
CA PRO A 543 12.20 -28.43 9.85
C PRO A 543 13.03 -28.59 11.12
N GLU A 544 14.37 -28.63 11.02
CA GLU A 544 15.27 -28.60 12.17
C GLU A 544 15.68 -27.17 12.57
N VAL A 545 15.31 -26.14 11.79
CA VAL A 545 15.75 -24.74 12.02
C VAL A 545 14.87 -23.98 13.01
N LEU A 546 13.56 -24.24 13.06
CA LEU A 546 12.60 -23.54 13.90
C LEU A 546 11.71 -24.51 14.71
N PRO A 547 11.28 -24.13 15.93
CA PRO A 547 10.33 -24.92 16.70
C PRO A 547 8.89 -24.64 16.24
N GLY A 548 8.40 -25.34 15.22
CA GLY A 548 7.03 -25.23 14.76
C GLY A 548 6.86 -25.57 13.28
N ASP A 549 6.09 -24.72 12.61
CA ASP A 549 5.92 -24.64 11.16
C ASP A 549 6.85 -23.53 10.62
N GLU A 550 7.30 -23.65 9.38
CA GLU A 550 8.22 -22.70 8.75
C GLU A 550 7.76 -22.28 7.34
N ALA A 551 8.40 -21.27 6.78
CA ALA A 551 8.19 -20.85 5.40
C ALA A 551 9.48 -20.30 4.80
N LEU A 552 9.64 -20.47 3.50
CA LEU A 552 10.58 -19.74 2.66
C LEU A 552 10.07 -18.30 2.47
N SER A 553 10.49 -17.43 3.38
CA SER A 553 10.03 -16.05 3.50
C SER A 553 11.02 -15.08 2.83
N ARG A 554 10.55 -14.18 1.94
CA ARG A 554 11.38 -13.17 1.26
C ARG A 554 11.82 -12.10 2.26
N CYS A 555 13.12 -12.01 2.51
CA CYS A 555 13.70 -11.19 3.57
C CYS A 555 14.80 -10.22 3.12
N ARG A 556 15.45 -10.45 1.97
CA ARG A 556 16.73 -9.83 1.60
C ARG A 556 16.85 -9.40 0.14
N GLY A 557 15.79 -8.85 -0.46
CA GLY A 557 15.87 -8.40 -1.84
C GLY A 557 14.53 -8.22 -2.52
N LEU A 558 14.45 -7.26 -3.45
CA LEU A 558 13.35 -7.11 -4.40
C LEU A 558 13.72 -7.57 -5.81
N TYR A 559 14.91 -8.15 -5.99
CA TYR A 559 15.27 -8.79 -7.25
C TYR A 559 14.38 -10.02 -7.46
N PRO A 560 13.71 -10.13 -8.60
CA PRO A 560 12.99 -11.35 -8.94
C PRO A 560 13.96 -12.48 -9.24
N HIS A 561 13.49 -13.72 -9.14
CA HIS A 561 14.22 -14.99 -9.35
C HIS A 561 15.56 -15.08 -8.61
N ASP A 562 15.69 -14.34 -7.51
CA ASP A 562 16.83 -14.33 -6.59
C ASP A 562 16.46 -15.07 -5.30
N LEU A 563 16.90 -16.30 -5.19
CA LEU A 563 16.75 -17.18 -4.03
C LEU A 563 17.55 -16.67 -2.82
N SER A 564 18.60 -15.86 -3.02
CA SER A 564 19.33 -15.26 -1.90
C SER A 564 18.51 -14.21 -1.14
N ALA A 565 17.42 -13.74 -1.75
CA ALA A 565 16.44 -12.88 -1.10
C ALA A 565 15.59 -13.63 -0.04
N PHE A 566 15.57 -14.96 -0.02
CA PHE A 566 14.72 -15.74 0.88
C PHE A 566 15.47 -16.25 2.13
N SER A 567 14.71 -16.58 3.18
CA SER A 567 15.22 -17.19 4.40
C SER A 567 14.12 -18.02 5.06
N VAL A 568 14.48 -19.14 5.70
CA VAL A 568 13.55 -19.90 6.54
C VAL A 568 13.13 -19.04 7.73
N ALA A 569 11.82 -18.84 7.90
CA ALA A 569 11.21 -18.03 8.94
C ALA A 569 9.87 -18.64 9.40
N PRO A 570 9.29 -18.21 10.53
CA PRO A 570 7.91 -18.61 10.88
C PRO A 570 6.91 -18.03 9.88
N PRO A 571 5.86 -18.78 9.47
CA PRO A 571 4.91 -18.37 8.44
C PRO A 571 4.12 -17.11 8.82
N THR A 572 3.92 -16.20 7.87
CA THR A 572 3.31 -14.87 8.07
C THR A 572 2.23 -14.46 7.03
N PRO A 573 1.26 -15.33 6.69
CA PRO A 573 0.24 -15.04 5.69
C PRO A 573 -0.52 -13.71 5.92
N LEU A 574 -0.59 -12.90 4.85
CA LEU A 574 -1.12 -11.53 4.74
C LEU A 574 -0.46 -10.50 5.68
N ARG A 575 0.79 -10.72 6.07
CA ARG A 575 1.54 -9.87 7.03
C ARG A 575 2.97 -9.61 6.55
N GLU A 576 3.73 -8.87 7.36
CA GLU A 576 5.16 -8.69 7.10
C GLU A 576 5.95 -9.91 7.57
N ASN A 577 6.86 -10.38 6.71
CA ASN A 577 7.69 -11.55 6.90
C ASN A 577 8.50 -11.48 8.21
N SER A 578 8.44 -12.55 9.02
CA SER A 578 9.11 -12.64 10.33
C SER A 578 10.61 -12.95 10.20
N CYS A 579 11.30 -12.11 9.44
CA CYS A 579 12.63 -12.37 8.93
C CYS A 579 13.72 -12.48 10.02
N PRO A 580 14.64 -13.45 9.91
CA PRO A 580 15.77 -13.56 10.82
C PRO A 580 16.68 -12.34 10.68
N ARG A 581 17.03 -11.72 11.81
CA ARG A 581 17.86 -10.51 11.84
C ARG A 581 19.23 -10.77 11.20
N PRO A 582 19.77 -9.83 10.39
CA PRO A 582 21.07 -10.00 9.75
C PRO A 582 22.24 -10.15 10.76
N PRO A 583 23.36 -10.77 10.34
CA PRO A 583 24.61 -10.83 11.12
C PRO A 583 25.19 -9.41 11.28
N PRO A 584 25.86 -9.11 12.42
CA PRO A 584 26.13 -7.75 12.90
C PRO A 584 26.68 -6.81 11.81
N ALA A 585 26.12 -5.59 11.81
CA ALA A 585 26.34 -4.61 10.74
C ALA A 585 27.82 -4.38 10.41
N PRO A 586 28.18 -4.30 9.11
CA PRO A 586 29.55 -3.98 8.71
C PRO A 586 29.97 -2.63 9.26
N GLU A 587 31.05 -2.62 10.06
CA GLU A 587 31.59 -1.41 10.64
C GLU A 587 32.32 -0.55 9.60
N GLY A 588 32.27 0.77 9.75
CA GLY A 588 33.02 1.71 8.92
C GLY A 588 32.38 2.10 7.58
N VAL A 589 31.30 1.45 7.14
CA VAL A 589 30.57 1.86 5.93
C VAL A 589 29.80 3.16 6.19
N VAL A 590 29.95 4.13 5.27
CA VAL A 590 29.34 5.46 5.31
C VAL A 590 28.94 5.93 3.90
N ILE A 591 27.98 6.84 3.82
CA ILE A 591 27.64 7.57 2.59
C ILE A 591 28.79 8.55 2.30
N SER A 592 29.42 8.43 1.13
CA SER A 592 30.56 9.24 0.68
C SER A 592 30.10 10.48 -0.09
N GLU A 593 29.26 10.28 -1.11
CA GLU A 593 28.84 11.31 -2.04
C GLU A 593 27.39 11.08 -2.48
N VAL A 594 26.63 12.15 -2.69
CA VAL A 594 25.24 12.12 -3.18
C VAL A 594 25.08 13.15 -4.29
N ALA A 595 24.50 12.75 -5.41
CA ALA A 595 24.08 13.67 -6.47
C ALA A 595 22.61 13.42 -6.86
N SER A 596 21.87 14.50 -7.14
CA SER A 596 20.54 14.44 -7.75
C SER A 596 20.58 14.78 -9.22
N GLY A 597 19.72 14.14 -10.03
CA GLY A 597 19.46 14.53 -11.41
C GLY A 597 18.75 15.89 -11.55
N HIS A 598 18.27 16.48 -10.45
CA HIS A 598 17.44 17.68 -10.44
C HIS A 598 18.17 18.96 -9.96
N TRP A 599 19.42 18.87 -9.52
CA TRP A 599 20.14 20.03 -8.96
C TRP A 599 20.70 20.99 -10.00
N THR A 600 21.08 20.50 -11.19
CA THR A 600 21.52 21.36 -12.29
C THR A 600 20.90 20.90 -13.60
N ASN A 601 20.70 21.84 -14.53
CA ASN A 601 20.29 21.54 -15.91
C ASN A 601 21.48 21.13 -16.79
N HIS A 602 22.61 20.73 -16.20
CA HIS A 602 23.80 20.33 -16.96
C HIS A 602 23.61 18.95 -17.59
N SER A 603 24.00 18.76 -18.85
CA SER A 603 23.76 17.51 -19.60
C SER A 603 24.40 16.26 -18.95
N GLN A 604 25.49 16.47 -18.20
CA GLN A 604 26.21 15.44 -17.44
C GLN A 604 25.70 15.26 -16.00
N GLN A 605 24.71 16.05 -15.53
CA GLN A 605 24.11 15.82 -14.21
C GLN A 605 23.43 14.44 -14.19
N ARG A 606 23.78 13.62 -13.20
CA ARG A 606 23.22 12.29 -12.98
C ARG A 606 22.93 12.09 -11.50
N ALA A 607 22.01 11.20 -11.20
CA ALA A 607 21.73 10.79 -9.83
C ALA A 607 22.55 9.57 -9.46
N PHE A 608 23.25 9.64 -8.33
CA PHE A 608 23.94 8.52 -7.71
C PHE A 608 24.10 8.75 -6.20
N VAL A 609 24.34 7.66 -5.49
CA VAL A 609 24.84 7.64 -4.10
C VAL A 609 26.08 6.76 -4.10
N GLU A 610 27.19 7.30 -3.62
CA GLU A 610 28.42 6.56 -3.37
C GLU A 610 28.54 6.25 -1.87
N LEU A 611 28.97 5.03 -1.57
CA LEU A 611 29.36 4.59 -0.23
C LEU A 611 30.88 4.41 -0.19
N HIS A 612 31.46 4.66 0.98
CA HIS A 612 32.87 4.40 1.26
C HIS A 612 33.01 3.47 2.48
N GLY A 613 33.94 2.52 2.42
CA GLY A 613 34.20 1.54 3.48
C GLY A 613 35.58 0.90 3.35
N LEU A 614 35.87 -0.11 4.17
CA LEU A 614 37.08 -0.91 3.97
C LEU A 614 36.94 -1.75 2.68
N PRO A 615 37.99 -1.93 1.88
CA PRO A 615 37.94 -2.79 0.70
C PRO A 615 37.46 -4.21 1.02
N MET A 616 36.66 -4.80 0.13
CA MET A 616 36.03 -6.12 0.30
C MET A 616 35.04 -6.23 1.48
N THR A 617 34.59 -5.13 2.07
CA THR A 617 33.51 -5.17 3.09
C THR A 617 32.21 -5.64 2.47
N ASP A 618 31.66 -6.74 2.95
CA ASP A 618 30.33 -7.23 2.58
C ASP A 618 29.26 -6.22 3.01
N LEU A 619 28.34 -5.90 2.09
CA LEU A 619 27.24 -4.96 2.30
C LEU A 619 25.93 -5.66 2.70
N GLN A 620 25.93 -7.00 2.81
CA GLN A 620 24.75 -7.77 3.19
C GLN A 620 24.10 -7.25 4.49
N GLY A 621 22.78 -7.02 4.43
CA GLY A 621 21.99 -6.50 5.54
C GLY A 621 21.93 -4.97 5.63
N LEU A 622 22.68 -4.24 4.80
CA LEU A 622 22.48 -2.81 4.60
C LEU A 622 21.39 -2.54 3.56
N VAL A 623 20.59 -1.51 3.81
CA VAL A 623 19.54 -1.02 2.91
C VAL A 623 19.75 0.47 2.68
N LEU A 624 19.94 0.86 1.42
CA LEU A 624 19.95 2.26 1.02
C LEU A 624 18.50 2.74 0.87
N THR A 625 18.17 3.83 1.56
CA THR A 625 16.83 4.43 1.54
C THR A 625 16.91 5.91 1.19
N VAL A 626 15.99 6.37 0.34
CA VAL A 626 15.90 7.77 -0.08
C VAL A 626 14.48 8.27 0.13
N PHE A 627 14.36 9.48 0.69
CA PHE A 627 13.11 10.15 1.02
C PHE A 627 12.95 11.39 0.14
N ASP A 628 11.71 11.69 -0.27
CA ASP A 628 11.29 12.91 -0.96
C ASP A 628 10.45 13.74 0.02
N GLN A 629 10.68 15.06 0.04
CA GLN A 629 9.94 15.96 0.92
C GLN A 629 8.43 16.07 0.58
N GLU A 630 8.04 15.73 -0.66
CA GLU A 630 6.68 15.87 -1.18
C GLU A 630 5.86 14.58 -1.13
N ARG A 631 6.51 13.45 -0.78
CA ARG A 631 5.88 12.11 -0.79
C ARG A 631 5.93 11.48 0.59
N THR A 632 4.84 10.83 0.98
CA THR A 632 4.78 10.01 2.20
C THR A 632 5.50 8.68 1.97
N GLY A 633 6.62 8.46 2.65
CA GLY A 633 7.41 7.22 2.60
C GLY A 633 8.73 7.35 1.84
N THR A 634 9.40 6.23 1.59
CA THR A 634 10.64 6.16 0.81
C THR A 634 10.35 6.12 -0.70
N VAL A 635 11.11 6.89 -1.49
CA VAL A 635 11.10 6.85 -2.98
C VAL A 635 12.02 5.76 -3.52
N ILE A 636 13.08 5.45 -2.77
CA ILE A 636 14.00 4.34 -3.02
C ILE A 636 14.14 3.60 -1.71
N ALA A 637 13.99 2.28 -1.74
CA ALA A 637 14.43 1.38 -0.69
C ALA A 637 15.08 0.18 -1.39
N LEU A 638 16.39 0.04 -1.25
CA LEU A 638 17.22 -0.88 -2.01
C LEU A 638 18.19 -1.63 -1.09
N PRO A 639 18.02 -2.95 -0.90
CA PRO A 639 19.01 -3.78 -0.23
C PRO A 639 20.31 -3.78 -1.04
N LEU A 640 21.45 -3.55 -0.38
CA LEU A 640 22.75 -3.52 -1.02
C LEU A 640 23.26 -4.94 -1.28
N THR A 641 23.91 -5.13 -2.43
CA THR A 641 24.36 -6.45 -2.90
C THR A 641 25.85 -6.47 -3.22
N GLY A 642 26.57 -7.51 -2.78
CA GLY A 642 28.01 -7.63 -2.99
C GLY A 642 28.82 -6.86 -1.93
N SER A 643 30.00 -6.38 -2.31
CA SER A 643 30.97 -5.78 -1.38
C SER A 643 31.52 -4.46 -1.88
N ILE A 644 32.01 -3.63 -0.95
CA ILE A 644 32.89 -2.50 -1.26
C ILE A 644 34.05 -2.96 -2.15
N ASP A 645 34.38 -2.19 -3.18
CA ASP A 645 35.40 -2.52 -4.17
C ASP A 645 36.83 -2.50 -3.58
N GLN A 646 37.82 -2.84 -4.42
CA GLN A 646 39.23 -2.85 -4.01
C GLN A 646 39.82 -1.47 -3.67
N HIS A 647 39.17 -0.38 -4.08
CA HIS A 647 39.58 1.00 -3.84
C HIS A 647 38.87 1.64 -2.63
N GLY A 648 37.85 0.98 -2.08
CA GLY A 648 37.08 1.43 -0.91
C GLY A 648 35.73 2.06 -1.23
N PHE A 649 35.24 1.96 -2.48
CA PHE A 649 34.00 2.59 -2.95
C PHE A 649 32.92 1.57 -3.32
N TYR A 650 31.66 2.03 -3.37
CA TYR A 650 30.53 1.30 -3.94
C TYR A 650 29.47 2.30 -4.42
N ILE A 651 29.05 2.21 -5.67
CA ILE A 651 28.17 3.20 -6.30
C ILE A 651 26.80 2.60 -6.61
N VAL A 652 25.76 3.27 -6.09
CA VAL A 652 24.37 3.03 -6.47
C VAL A 652 23.87 4.16 -7.36
N GLY A 653 23.42 3.86 -8.57
CA GLY A 653 22.65 4.82 -9.37
C GLY A 653 22.70 4.62 -10.87
N ASN A 654 22.21 5.62 -11.61
CA ASN A 654 22.07 5.57 -13.06
C ASN A 654 23.28 6.22 -13.75
N VAL A 655 24.48 5.76 -13.36
CA VAL A 655 25.78 6.20 -13.87
C VAL A 655 26.56 5.03 -14.46
N THR A 656 27.42 5.32 -15.43
CA THR A 656 28.28 4.31 -16.08
C THR A 656 29.30 3.78 -15.07
N GLY A 657 29.27 2.46 -14.80
CA GLY A 657 30.13 1.83 -13.81
C GLY A 657 29.59 1.82 -12.38
N ALA A 658 28.28 2.04 -12.18
CA ALA A 658 27.64 1.75 -10.89
C ALA A 658 27.64 0.25 -10.60
N ASP A 659 27.91 -0.12 -9.34
CA ASP A 659 27.84 -1.50 -8.83
C ASP A 659 26.39 -1.99 -8.72
N GLN A 660 25.47 -1.06 -8.44
CA GLN A 660 24.03 -1.33 -8.36
C GLN A 660 23.24 -0.18 -9.00
N THR A 661 22.13 -0.47 -9.70
CA THR A 661 21.26 0.55 -10.30
C THR A 661 20.09 0.92 -9.37
N PHE A 662 19.53 2.12 -9.54
CA PHE A 662 18.29 2.47 -8.83
C PHE A 662 17.10 1.67 -9.41
N PRO A 663 16.06 1.39 -8.60
CA PRO A 663 14.78 0.88 -9.11
C PRO A 663 14.25 1.77 -10.25
N GLU A 664 13.68 1.17 -11.29
CA GLU A 664 13.30 1.93 -12.47
C GLU A 664 12.23 2.99 -12.15
N GLY A 665 12.33 4.17 -12.76
CA GLY A 665 11.46 5.31 -12.48
C GLY A 665 11.76 6.04 -11.16
N SER A 666 12.70 5.55 -10.35
CA SER A 666 13.17 6.21 -9.12
C SER A 666 14.48 6.98 -9.34
N THR A 667 14.71 8.00 -8.51
CA THR A 667 15.93 8.83 -8.54
C THR A 667 16.07 9.59 -7.22
N VAL A 668 17.25 10.16 -6.96
CA VAL A 668 17.47 11.06 -5.81
C VAL A 668 16.71 12.37 -6.07
N PRO A 669 15.74 12.78 -5.22
CA PRO A 669 14.91 13.96 -5.44
C PRO A 669 15.72 15.26 -5.33
N ALA A 670 15.12 16.40 -5.68
CA ALA A 670 15.77 17.71 -5.54
C ALA A 670 16.00 18.10 -4.07
N ARG A 671 15.04 17.74 -3.19
CA ARG A 671 15.07 17.96 -1.74
C ARG A 671 14.54 16.72 -1.04
N GLY A 672 15.25 16.24 -0.02
CA GLY A 672 14.93 14.97 0.62
C GLY A 672 15.96 14.52 1.65
N ALA A 673 16.13 13.21 1.80
CA ALA A 673 17.21 12.61 2.59
C ALA A 673 17.71 11.30 1.95
N VAL A 674 18.99 10.98 2.15
CA VAL A 674 19.56 9.65 1.91
C VAL A 674 19.97 9.06 3.26
N VAL A 675 19.55 7.82 3.51
CA VAL A 675 19.77 7.09 4.76
C VAL A 675 20.33 5.71 4.44
N LEU A 676 21.46 5.37 5.07
CA LEU A 676 21.97 4.01 5.13
C LEU A 676 21.37 3.33 6.37
N CYS A 677 20.48 2.37 6.15
CA CYS A 677 19.78 1.62 7.17
C CYS A 677 20.39 0.21 7.31
N TYR A 678 20.27 -0.36 8.50
CA TYR A 678 20.60 -1.75 8.82
C TYR A 678 19.47 -2.30 9.70
N ASP A 679 18.52 -2.97 9.08
CA ASP A 679 17.40 -3.63 9.74
C ASP A 679 16.69 -4.55 8.74
N LEU A 680 15.54 -5.09 9.11
CA LEU A 680 14.62 -5.72 8.16
C LEU A 680 14.22 -4.73 7.05
N PHE A 681 14.08 -5.23 5.83
CA PHE A 681 13.78 -4.38 4.66
C PHE A 681 12.48 -3.57 4.84
N SER A 682 11.44 -4.16 5.44
CA SER A 682 10.18 -3.45 5.71
C SER A 682 10.36 -2.29 6.70
N VAL A 683 11.13 -2.49 7.77
CA VAL A 683 11.48 -1.44 8.76
C VAL A 683 12.25 -0.30 8.09
N CYS A 684 13.28 -0.61 7.31
CA CYS A 684 14.03 0.39 6.56
C CYS A 684 13.16 1.15 5.56
N ARG A 685 12.27 0.45 4.84
CA ARG A 685 11.36 1.04 3.85
C ARG A 685 10.29 1.94 4.48
N ALA A 686 9.69 1.52 5.60
CA ALA A 686 8.59 2.23 6.25
C ALA A 686 9.03 3.63 6.70
N GLY A 687 10.26 3.76 7.22
CA GLY A 687 10.93 5.04 7.47
C GLY A 687 10.36 5.90 8.62
N THR A 688 9.15 5.60 9.10
CA THR A 688 8.44 6.37 10.15
C THR A 688 8.91 6.09 11.58
N ALA A 689 9.83 5.13 11.78
CA ALA A 689 10.30 4.71 13.10
C ALA A 689 11.76 4.19 13.11
N LEU A 690 12.65 4.80 12.31
CA LEU A 690 14.06 4.40 12.30
C LEU A 690 14.74 4.73 13.63
N THR A 691 15.11 3.68 14.37
CA THR A 691 15.79 3.81 15.66
C THR A 691 17.29 4.05 15.50
N ASN A 692 17.97 4.55 16.54
CA ASN A 692 19.42 4.71 16.57
C ASN A 692 20.20 3.39 16.34
N SER A 693 19.57 2.24 16.59
CA SER A 693 20.13 0.90 16.29
C SER A 693 20.04 0.53 14.82
N SER A 694 19.01 1.01 14.12
CA SER A 694 18.71 0.73 12.71
C SER A 694 19.41 1.71 11.75
N LEU A 695 19.50 2.98 12.13
CA LEU A 695 20.14 4.02 11.33
C LEU A 695 21.67 3.90 11.42
N ARG A 696 22.34 3.73 10.28
CA ARG A 696 23.82 3.69 10.21
C ARG A 696 24.39 5.04 9.80
N ASP A 697 23.87 5.66 8.76
CA ASP A 697 24.35 6.97 8.30
C ASP A 697 23.22 7.75 7.62
N VAL A 698 23.31 9.08 7.61
CA VAL A 698 22.25 9.95 7.06
C VAL A 698 22.79 11.28 6.56
N ILE A 699 22.23 11.74 5.44
CA ILE A 699 22.30 13.13 4.98
C ILE A 699 20.89 13.61 4.64
N VAL A 700 20.49 14.75 5.22
CA VAL A 700 19.21 15.43 4.93
C VAL A 700 19.51 16.70 4.15
N PHE A 701 18.85 16.87 3.00
CA PHE A 701 18.99 18.01 2.08
C PHE A 701 17.60 18.62 1.78
N SER A 702 16.76 18.69 2.81
CA SER A 702 15.45 19.36 2.82
C SER A 702 15.28 20.17 4.11
N GLU A 703 14.48 21.22 4.01
CA GLU A 703 14.10 22.13 5.09
C GLU A 703 12.84 21.66 5.84
N ASN A 704 12.25 20.53 5.39
CA ASN A 704 11.04 19.95 5.96
C ASN A 704 11.29 19.46 7.40
N GLN A 705 10.67 20.14 8.36
CA GLN A 705 10.82 19.87 9.80
C GLN A 705 10.38 18.47 10.21
N GLN A 706 9.39 17.86 9.52
CA GLN A 706 8.98 16.49 9.82
C GLN A 706 10.11 15.51 9.51
N LEU A 707 10.70 15.59 8.31
CA LEU A 707 11.87 14.78 7.91
C LEU A 707 13.09 14.99 8.81
N LEU A 708 13.36 16.24 9.18
CA LEU A 708 14.45 16.59 10.10
C LEU A 708 14.23 16.02 11.51
N SER A 709 12.98 15.93 11.97
CA SER A 709 12.62 15.38 13.28
C SER A 709 12.54 13.84 13.30
N SER A 710 12.14 13.20 12.19
CA SER A 710 11.92 11.75 12.14
C SER A 710 13.19 10.92 11.94
N LEU A 711 14.28 11.55 11.45
CA LEU A 711 15.55 10.89 11.12
C LEU A 711 16.71 11.30 12.07
N SER A 712 16.41 11.95 13.20
CA SER A 712 17.43 12.64 14.01
C SER A 712 18.20 11.75 15.00
N THR A 713 19.32 11.18 14.55
CA THR A 713 20.52 11.03 15.41
C THR A 713 21.42 12.26 15.30
N THR A 714 21.46 12.88 14.12
CA THR A 714 22.05 14.21 13.90
C THR A 714 21.13 15.27 14.52
N ARG A 715 21.69 16.34 15.10
CA ARG A 715 20.91 17.42 15.73
C ARG A 715 20.22 18.32 14.69
N GLY A 716 19.20 17.81 14.01
CA GLY A 716 18.22 18.58 13.22
C GLY A 716 18.82 19.58 12.24
N ARG A 717 19.85 19.21 11.47
CA ARG A 717 20.53 20.11 10.53
C ARG A 717 20.69 19.50 9.15
N GLN A 718 20.12 20.21 8.19
CA GLN A 718 20.19 19.98 6.74
C GLN A 718 21.56 20.36 6.15
N VAL A 719 21.85 19.80 4.98
CA VAL A 719 22.96 20.18 4.09
C VAL A 719 22.36 20.49 2.72
N ILE A 720 22.24 21.76 2.36
CA ILE A 720 21.64 22.19 1.08
C ILE A 720 22.73 22.32 0.00
N PRO A 721 22.51 21.82 -1.24
CA PRO A 721 23.45 22.01 -2.35
C PRO A 721 23.62 23.48 -2.75
N ALA A 722 24.85 23.98 -2.66
CA ALA A 722 25.20 25.36 -2.98
C ALA A 722 25.65 25.50 -4.45
N LEU A 723 24.68 25.54 -5.36
CA LEU A 723 24.91 25.45 -6.82
C LEU A 723 25.91 26.46 -7.41
N ARG A 724 26.14 27.61 -6.76
CA ARG A 724 27.05 28.66 -7.23
C ARG A 724 28.52 28.44 -6.87
N SER A 725 28.84 27.53 -5.94
CA SER A 725 30.23 27.25 -5.54
C SER A 725 31.03 26.52 -6.63
N VAL A 726 30.33 25.83 -7.53
CA VAL A 726 30.86 25.17 -8.73
C VAL A 726 30.64 26.11 -9.92
N GLU A 727 31.73 26.46 -10.62
CA GLU A 727 31.73 27.54 -11.64
C GLU A 727 30.81 27.24 -12.83
N ALA A 728 30.98 26.07 -13.45
CA ALA A 728 30.11 25.54 -14.49
C ALA A 728 30.26 24.01 -14.57
N GLY A 729 29.29 23.26 -14.07
CA GLY A 729 29.33 21.80 -14.10
C GLY A 729 28.18 21.16 -13.31
N PRO A 730 28.16 19.81 -13.25
CA PRO A 730 27.27 19.10 -12.35
C PRO A 730 27.69 19.30 -10.89
N VAL A 731 26.74 19.14 -9.96
CA VAL A 731 26.95 19.33 -8.51
C VAL A 731 26.64 18.05 -7.75
N SER A 732 27.45 17.76 -6.74
CA SER A 732 27.27 16.73 -5.71
C SER A 732 27.36 17.34 -4.30
N LEU A 733 26.88 16.59 -3.31
CA LEU A 733 27.23 16.75 -1.90
C LEU A 733 28.26 15.68 -1.54
N SER A 734 29.47 16.08 -1.14
CA SER A 734 30.60 15.18 -0.91
C SER A 734 31.09 15.27 0.54
N ARG A 735 31.46 14.14 1.15
CA ARG A 735 31.90 14.04 2.55
C ARG A 735 33.42 14.17 2.68
N CYS A 736 33.86 14.93 3.66
CA CYS A 736 35.26 15.27 3.91
C CYS A 736 35.77 14.85 5.28
N SER A 737 36.99 14.29 5.31
CA SER A 737 37.71 13.88 6.51
C SER A 737 38.21 15.08 7.31
N CYS A 738 37.52 15.42 8.42
CA CYS A 738 37.80 16.65 9.16
C CYS A 738 37.32 16.65 10.63
N CYS A 739 36.22 15.95 10.93
CA CYS A 739 35.60 15.89 12.25
C CYS A 739 34.99 14.50 12.47
N GLU A 740 34.02 14.37 13.38
CA GLU A 740 33.21 13.15 13.51
C GLU A 740 32.59 12.77 12.16
N VAL A 741 32.85 11.55 11.69
CA VAL A 741 32.59 11.12 10.31
C VAL A 741 31.13 11.33 9.92
N ARG A 742 30.18 10.95 10.78
CA ARG A 742 28.73 11.03 10.53
C ARG A 742 28.12 12.40 10.88
N SER A 743 28.94 13.42 11.15
CA SER A 743 28.45 14.78 11.41
C SER A 743 27.95 15.45 10.12
N PRO A 744 26.83 16.21 10.14
CA PRO A 744 26.46 17.12 9.05
C PRO A 744 27.57 18.14 8.71
N SER A 745 28.48 18.40 9.65
CA SER A 745 29.61 19.34 9.47
C SER A 745 30.74 18.79 8.58
N SER A 746 30.67 17.52 8.18
CA SER A 746 31.67 16.90 7.29
C SER A 746 31.36 17.08 5.80
N TRP A 747 30.20 17.63 5.43
CA TRP A 747 29.76 17.74 4.04
C TRP A 747 30.08 19.10 3.38
N THR A 748 30.26 19.08 2.07
CA THR A 748 30.35 20.27 1.20
C THR A 748 29.63 20.03 -0.13
N SER A 749 29.33 21.12 -0.87
CA SER A 749 28.94 21.05 -2.28
C SER A 749 30.17 21.14 -3.19
N SER A 750 30.30 20.21 -4.12
CA SER A 750 31.48 20.06 -5.01
C SER A 750 31.06 19.60 -6.41
N SER A 751 32.04 19.49 -7.31
CA SER A 751 31.89 18.69 -8.54
C SER A 751 31.92 17.20 -8.18
N PRO A 752 31.07 16.35 -8.80
CA PRO A 752 31.05 14.90 -8.60
C PRO A 752 32.42 14.21 -8.78
N THR A 753 32.72 13.26 -7.89
CA THR A 753 33.96 12.48 -7.84
C THR A 753 33.74 10.96 -7.73
N PRO A 754 32.80 10.35 -8.49
CA PRO A 754 32.51 8.92 -8.39
C PRO A 754 33.79 8.07 -8.57
N THR A 755 33.95 7.07 -7.70
CA THR A 755 35.10 6.14 -7.58
C THR A 755 36.44 6.80 -7.22
N THR A 756 36.42 8.05 -6.75
CA THR A 756 37.64 8.82 -6.46
C THR A 756 37.51 9.62 -5.16
N THR A 757 38.63 10.10 -4.63
CA THR A 757 38.63 10.89 -3.40
C THR A 757 37.83 12.20 -3.57
N ASN A 758 36.82 12.38 -2.71
CA ASN A 758 36.00 13.60 -2.66
C ASN A 758 36.80 14.90 -2.68
N LEU A 759 36.33 15.88 -3.45
CA LEU A 759 36.87 17.23 -3.45
C LEU A 759 36.54 17.94 -2.13
N CYS A 760 37.57 18.20 -1.34
CA CYS A 760 37.47 18.83 -0.02
C CYS A 760 38.21 20.16 0.03
N PRO A 761 37.76 21.12 0.87
CA PRO A 761 38.42 22.41 1.00
C PRO A 761 39.89 22.24 1.36
N SER A 762 40.74 23.03 0.71
CA SER A 762 42.19 22.90 0.80
C SER A 762 42.84 24.21 1.23
N PRO A 763 43.93 24.17 2.03
CA PRO A 763 44.72 25.36 2.35
C PRO A 763 45.34 26.03 1.12
N VAL A 764 45.42 25.34 -0.03
CA VAL A 764 45.87 25.91 -1.32
C VAL A 764 44.99 27.08 -1.76
N PHE A 765 43.67 26.95 -1.60
CA PHE A 765 42.70 28.00 -1.97
C PHE A 765 42.27 28.85 -0.76
N SER A 766 43.08 28.86 0.31
CA SER A 766 42.81 29.62 1.52
C SER A 766 42.71 31.12 1.26
N SER A 767 41.81 31.78 1.98
CA SER A 767 41.64 33.23 2.05
C SER A 767 41.50 33.67 3.50
N HIS A 768 42.07 34.83 3.83
CA HIS A 768 41.86 35.44 5.14
C HIS A 768 40.58 36.28 5.10
N ILE A 769 39.70 36.07 6.07
CA ILE A 769 38.50 36.88 6.27
C ILE A 769 38.55 37.58 7.63
N ASP A 770 37.90 38.74 7.72
CA ASP A 770 37.53 39.40 8.96
C ASP A 770 36.18 40.10 8.71
N LEU A 771 35.11 39.48 9.22
CA LEU A 771 33.72 39.85 8.98
C LEU A 771 33.12 40.36 10.28
N CYS A 772 32.40 41.48 10.24
CA CYS A 772 31.61 42.00 11.35
C CYS A 772 30.15 42.08 10.88
N LEU A 773 29.27 41.27 11.45
CA LEU A 773 27.93 41.01 10.91
C LEU A 773 26.84 41.37 11.94
N GLU A 774 25.81 42.07 11.46
CA GLU A 774 24.65 42.50 12.23
C GLU A 774 23.69 41.32 12.51
N PRO A 775 22.96 41.28 13.64
CA PRO A 775 21.87 40.34 13.85
C PRO A 775 20.72 40.52 12.86
N LEU A 776 20.18 39.42 12.31
CA LEU A 776 18.99 39.45 11.45
C LEU A 776 17.71 39.71 12.26
N SER A 777 16.83 40.60 11.78
CA SER A 777 15.54 40.87 12.40
C SER A 777 14.41 40.01 11.80
N SER A 778 14.32 38.73 12.20
CA SER A 778 13.10 37.91 12.03
C SER A 778 12.98 36.78 13.06
N ASP A 779 14.00 35.91 13.20
CA ASP A 779 13.85 34.64 13.95
C ASP A 779 14.37 34.65 15.40
N TRP A 780 14.93 35.77 15.87
CA TRP A 780 15.60 35.86 17.17
C TRP A 780 14.67 36.14 18.37
N GLN A 781 13.34 36.08 18.19
CA GLN A 781 12.39 36.56 19.20
C GLN A 781 11.92 35.54 20.26
N GLU A 782 12.13 34.23 20.07
CA GLU A 782 11.74 33.23 21.09
C GLU A 782 12.84 32.89 22.12
N HIS A 783 14.08 33.32 21.90
CA HIS A 783 15.18 33.08 22.85
C HIS A 783 15.90 34.38 23.20
N SER A 784 15.85 34.75 24.47
CA SER A 784 16.34 36.04 24.97
C SER A 784 17.85 36.24 24.80
N GLY A 785 18.23 37.11 23.86
CA GLY A 785 19.34 38.04 24.01
C GLY A 785 20.78 37.54 23.78
N ASP A 786 21.48 38.29 22.93
CA ASP A 786 22.94 38.37 22.79
C ASP A 786 23.68 37.20 22.10
N CYS A 787 24.63 37.54 21.22
CA CYS A 787 25.41 36.58 20.43
C CYS A 787 26.31 35.66 21.28
N ASN A 788 26.45 35.94 22.58
CA ASN A 788 27.02 35.05 23.58
C ASN A 788 26.34 33.66 23.64
N GLY A 789 25.03 33.57 23.32
CA GLY A 789 24.32 32.29 23.26
C GLY A 789 24.85 31.35 22.18
N LEU A 790 25.22 31.92 21.02
CA LEU A 790 25.77 31.19 19.86
C LEU A 790 27.11 30.51 20.19
N ILE A 791 27.97 31.27 20.89
CA ILE A 791 29.35 30.89 21.20
C ILE A 791 29.39 29.82 22.30
N LYS A 792 28.57 29.96 23.36
CA LYS A 792 28.47 28.95 24.43
C LYS A 792 27.95 27.60 23.93
N GLY A 793 27.24 27.56 22.80
CA GLY A 793 26.65 26.35 22.22
C GLY A 793 27.49 25.60 21.17
N LYS A 794 28.72 26.03 20.85
CA LYS A 794 29.52 25.49 19.71
C LYS A 794 28.75 25.49 18.37
N ARG A 795 27.89 26.48 18.11
CA ARG A 795 26.99 26.46 16.94
C ARG A 795 27.64 26.94 15.64
N ILE A 796 28.85 26.45 15.32
CA ILE A 796 29.61 26.85 14.12
C ILE A 796 28.81 26.69 12.81
N ALA A 797 27.95 25.66 12.69
CA ALA A 797 27.12 25.50 11.49
C ALA A 797 26.02 26.57 11.33
N GLU A 798 25.57 27.26 12.38
CA GLU A 798 24.66 28.42 12.23
C GLU A 798 25.42 29.64 11.70
N VAL A 799 26.70 29.79 12.08
CA VAL A 799 27.57 30.82 11.48
C VAL A 799 27.81 30.52 10.00
N ALA A 800 28.02 29.25 9.64
CA ALA A 800 28.19 28.83 8.26
C ALA A 800 26.91 29.05 7.43
N ASP A 801 25.75 28.61 7.91
CA ASP A 801 24.46 28.80 7.25
C ASP A 801 24.16 30.29 7.04
N TYR A 802 24.41 31.13 8.05
CA TYR A 802 24.26 32.58 7.94
C TYR A 802 25.21 33.23 6.92
N LEU A 803 26.46 32.74 6.80
CA LEU A 803 27.37 33.18 5.74
C LEU A 803 26.87 32.74 4.36
N GLU A 804 26.38 31.51 4.25
CA GLU A 804 25.88 30.95 2.99
C GLU A 804 24.60 31.64 2.50
N GLN A 805 23.70 32.02 3.41
CA GLN A 805 22.53 32.84 3.11
C GLN A 805 22.89 34.23 2.54
N ARG A 806 24.08 34.77 2.88
CA ARG A 806 24.56 36.07 2.37
C ARG A 806 25.34 35.96 1.06
N CYS A 807 26.20 34.95 0.92
CA CYS A 807 27.11 34.85 -0.22
C CYS A 807 26.62 33.94 -1.35
N HIS A 808 25.87 32.88 -1.00
CA HIS A 808 25.65 31.69 -1.81
C HIS A 808 26.96 31.19 -2.44
N CYS A 809 27.94 30.85 -1.59
CA CYS A 809 29.33 30.56 -1.98
C CYS A 809 29.81 29.15 -1.58
N GLY A 810 28.91 28.29 -1.12
CA GLY A 810 29.19 26.92 -0.67
C GLY A 810 29.93 26.83 0.67
N ILE A 811 29.76 27.79 1.58
CA ILE A 811 30.30 27.69 2.94
C ILE A 811 29.42 26.74 3.76
N SER A 812 30.00 25.63 4.21
CA SER A 812 29.45 24.79 5.27
C SER A 812 30.28 24.90 6.56
N ALA A 813 29.85 24.24 7.64
CA ALA A 813 30.60 24.23 8.91
C ALA A 813 32.04 23.71 8.77
N LEU A 814 32.30 22.88 7.74
CA LEU A 814 33.63 22.39 7.33
C LEU A 814 34.64 23.53 7.13
N TYR A 815 34.19 24.62 6.51
CA TYR A 815 35.02 25.75 6.09
C TYR A 815 35.48 26.63 7.26
N LEU A 816 34.74 26.58 8.38
CA LEU A 816 34.96 27.42 9.56
C LEU A 816 35.83 26.76 10.63
N GLN A 817 36.38 25.56 10.40
CA GLN A 817 37.20 24.85 11.39
C GLN A 817 38.49 25.60 11.77
N GLY A 818 39.01 26.45 10.89
CA GLY A 818 40.15 27.35 11.14
C GLY A 818 39.77 28.81 11.42
N ALA A 819 38.47 29.13 11.53
CA ALA A 819 37.98 30.48 11.76
C ALA A 819 37.61 30.69 13.25
N ASN A 820 38.01 31.85 13.79
CA ASN A 820 37.60 32.30 15.10
C ASN A 820 36.26 33.04 15.00
N VAL A 821 35.41 32.85 16.01
CA VAL A 821 34.10 33.51 16.12
C VAL A 821 34.01 34.18 17.48
N SER A 822 33.58 35.45 17.53
CA SER A 822 33.30 36.17 18.76
C SER A 822 32.07 37.07 18.64
N CYS A 823 31.61 37.52 19.80
CA CYS A 823 30.45 38.38 19.97
C CYS A 823 30.96 39.69 20.59
N VAL A 824 30.83 40.79 19.86
CA VAL A 824 31.30 42.11 20.29
C VAL A 824 30.12 43.06 20.23
N SER A 825 29.63 43.50 21.39
CA SER A 825 28.52 44.47 21.49
C SER A 825 27.26 44.06 20.71
N GLY A 826 26.94 42.76 20.67
CA GLY A 826 25.81 42.20 19.90
C GLY A 826 26.12 41.87 18.44
N TRP A 827 27.29 42.22 17.92
CA TRP A 827 27.74 41.90 16.56
C TRP A 827 28.53 40.60 16.51
N LEU A 828 28.30 39.80 15.47
CA LEU A 828 29.02 38.56 15.22
C LEU A 828 30.29 38.86 14.42
N ARG A 829 31.47 38.64 15.02
CA ARG A 829 32.75 38.75 14.33
C ARG A 829 33.29 37.37 13.96
N VAL A 830 33.63 37.16 12.69
CA VAL A 830 34.22 35.92 12.16
C VAL A 830 35.53 36.27 11.46
N TRP A 831 36.66 35.77 11.96
CA TRP A 831 37.97 36.09 11.40
C TRP A 831 38.93 34.90 11.40
N GLY A 832 39.86 34.88 10.45
CA GLY A 832 40.82 33.78 10.29
C GLY A 832 40.89 33.29 8.85
N ASN A 833 41.48 32.12 8.66
CA ASN A 833 41.72 31.55 7.34
C ASN A 833 40.60 30.56 6.99
N ILE A 834 39.81 30.87 5.96
CA ILE A 834 38.82 29.98 5.37
C ILE A 834 39.43 29.33 4.13
N GLN A 835 39.36 27.99 4.08
CA GLN A 835 39.77 27.18 2.94
C GLN A 835 38.67 27.15 1.86
N ALA A 836 39.01 26.82 0.62
CA ALA A 836 38.05 26.69 -0.47
C ALA A 836 38.38 25.48 -1.36
N LEU A 837 37.45 25.11 -2.25
CA LEU A 837 37.61 24.03 -3.24
C LEU A 837 38.33 24.49 -4.50
N SER A 838 38.20 25.78 -4.87
CA SER A 838 38.71 26.35 -6.11
C SER A 838 38.97 27.86 -5.98
N ASP A 839 39.72 28.44 -6.91
CA ASP A 839 39.88 29.90 -6.98
C ASP A 839 38.56 30.64 -7.28
N HIS A 840 37.61 30.01 -7.98
CA HIS A 840 36.24 30.55 -8.16
C HIS A 840 35.49 30.63 -6.82
N GLN A 841 35.47 29.55 -6.05
CA GLN A 841 34.81 29.55 -4.74
C GLN A 841 35.49 30.54 -3.78
N LYS A 842 36.82 30.59 -3.79
CA LYS A 842 37.63 31.56 -3.05
C LYS A 842 37.27 33.01 -3.42
N ALA A 843 37.04 33.30 -4.70
CA ALA A 843 36.62 34.63 -5.15
C ALA A 843 35.23 35.02 -4.59
N LEU A 844 34.27 34.08 -4.57
CA LEU A 844 32.96 34.30 -3.94
C LEU A 844 33.06 34.54 -2.42
N ILE A 845 33.90 33.77 -1.73
CA ILE A 845 34.17 33.94 -0.29
C ILE A 845 34.78 35.33 -0.02
N ILE A 846 35.77 35.75 -0.80
CA ILE A 846 36.39 37.08 -0.69
C ILE A 846 35.40 38.20 -1.03
N GLN A 847 34.54 38.03 -2.04
CA GLN A 847 33.51 39.02 -2.38
C GLN A 847 32.59 39.32 -1.19
N THR A 848 32.35 38.32 -0.33
CA THR A 848 31.54 38.44 0.88
C THR A 848 32.16 39.36 1.93
N SER A 849 33.50 39.40 2.07
CA SER A 849 34.16 40.30 3.03
C SER A 849 34.12 41.76 2.60
N HIS A 850 34.11 42.01 1.29
CA HIS A 850 33.97 43.35 0.72
C HIS A 850 32.53 43.90 0.72
N MET A 851 31.51 43.11 1.09
CA MET A 851 30.10 43.53 1.17
C MET A 851 29.70 44.17 2.51
N SER A 852 30.66 44.48 3.39
CA SER A 852 30.40 45.17 4.67
C SER A 852 29.90 46.61 4.44
N PRO A 853 28.96 47.13 5.27
CA PRO A 853 28.43 48.49 5.09
C PRO A 853 29.48 49.60 5.17
N SER A 854 29.19 50.69 4.46
CA SER A 854 30.05 51.87 4.29
C SER A 854 30.64 52.43 5.59
N SER A 855 31.98 52.48 5.67
CA SER A 855 32.89 53.55 6.17
C SER A 855 32.54 54.48 7.36
N ALA A 856 31.46 54.27 8.10
CA ALA A 856 31.01 55.10 9.23
C ALA A 856 30.99 54.34 10.58
N GLN A 857 31.33 53.04 10.57
CA GLN A 857 31.17 52.12 11.70
C GLN A 857 32.48 51.48 12.21
N GLY A 858 33.64 52.08 11.91
CA GLY A 858 34.97 51.47 12.12
C GLY A 858 35.34 51.07 13.57
N ASP A 859 34.61 51.54 14.57
CA ASP A 859 34.95 51.35 15.99
C ASP A 859 34.21 50.20 16.70
N ILE A 860 33.16 49.60 16.11
CA ILE A 860 32.30 48.64 16.84
C ILE A 860 32.93 47.24 16.98
N CYS A 861 33.67 46.78 15.97
CA CYS A 861 34.36 45.46 15.98
C CYS A 861 35.87 45.55 16.25
N SER A 862 36.40 46.74 16.54
CA SER A 862 37.81 46.98 16.81
C SER A 862 38.16 46.64 18.28
N SER A 863 39.31 45.99 18.49
CA SER A 863 39.74 45.61 19.85
C SER A 863 39.99 46.85 20.71
N PRO A 864 39.59 46.88 22.00
CA PRO A 864 40.02 47.93 22.90
C PRO A 864 41.54 47.88 23.01
N THR A 865 42.22 48.96 22.65
CA THR A 865 43.60 49.20 23.07
C THR A 865 43.67 49.17 24.58
N THR A 866 44.72 48.57 25.13
CA THR A 866 44.95 48.48 26.56
C THR A 866 45.01 49.87 27.19
N ASP A 867 43.95 50.27 27.88
CA ASP A 867 44.04 51.36 28.84
C ASP A 867 43.21 51.09 30.10
N ARG A 868 43.75 51.54 31.23
CA ARG A 868 43.25 51.23 32.57
C ARG A 868 41.97 52.00 32.87
N TYR A 869 40.86 51.31 33.10
CA TYR A 869 39.82 51.83 34.01
C TYR A 869 39.18 50.74 34.88
N THR A 870 39.24 50.98 36.19
CA THR A 870 38.65 50.14 37.24
C THR A 870 37.17 50.47 37.43
N SER A 871 36.26 49.48 37.43
CA SER A 871 34.92 49.69 38.02
C SER A 871 34.18 48.41 38.46
N THR A 872 33.93 48.33 39.78
CA THR A 872 32.68 47.87 40.43
C THR A 872 31.86 46.71 39.83
N ALA A 873 32.33 45.46 39.96
CA ALA A 873 31.46 44.26 39.85
C ALA A 873 31.74 43.16 40.90
N SER A 874 32.70 43.36 41.81
CA SER A 874 33.24 42.30 42.69
C SER A 874 32.58 42.20 44.09
N THR A 875 31.64 43.08 44.42
CA THR A 875 31.10 43.21 45.79
C THR A 875 29.89 42.31 46.07
N LEU A 876 29.06 42.01 45.08
CA LEU A 876 27.76 41.36 45.30
C LEU A 876 27.86 39.84 45.49
N GLY A 877 28.69 39.16 44.69
CA GLY A 877 28.94 37.72 44.82
C GLY A 877 29.61 37.35 46.15
N LEU A 878 30.49 38.22 46.66
CA LEU A 878 31.17 38.02 47.93
C LEU A 878 30.22 38.15 49.13
N GLN A 879 29.21 39.03 49.05
CA GLN A 879 28.16 39.15 50.06
C GLN A 879 27.23 37.93 50.10
N ILE A 880 26.81 37.41 48.93
CA ILE A 880 25.97 36.21 48.86
C ILE A 880 26.70 34.98 49.42
N GLY A 881 27.98 34.80 49.09
CA GLY A 881 28.80 33.72 49.65
C GLY A 881 28.93 33.79 51.17
N LEU A 882 29.09 35.00 51.73
CA LEU A 882 29.13 35.22 53.18
C LEU A 882 27.81 34.86 53.89
N ILE A 883 26.66 35.21 53.31
CA ILE A 883 25.35 34.88 53.87
C ILE A 883 25.13 33.36 53.90
N ILE A 884 25.48 32.65 52.81
CA ILE A 884 25.35 31.18 52.74
C ILE A 884 26.28 30.51 53.76
N ALA A 885 27.52 31.00 53.92
CA ALA A 885 28.45 30.48 54.93
C ALA A 885 27.94 30.66 56.37
N VAL A 886 27.33 31.82 56.69
CA VAL A 886 26.73 32.08 58.01
C VAL A 886 25.53 31.17 58.27
N LEU A 887 24.68 30.93 57.27
CA LEU A 887 23.54 30.00 57.40
C LEU A 887 23.98 28.55 57.62
N LEU A 888 25.03 28.10 56.93
CA LEU A 888 25.63 26.77 57.16
C LEU A 888 26.22 26.62 58.56
N LEU A 889 26.92 27.66 59.07
CA LEU A 889 27.46 27.67 60.43
C LEU A 889 26.36 27.67 61.51
N LEU A 890 25.25 28.38 61.28
CA LEU A 890 24.07 28.32 62.17
C LEU A 890 23.42 26.93 62.16
N GLY A 891 23.28 26.30 61.00
CA GLY A 891 22.78 24.92 60.88
C GLY A 891 23.64 23.90 61.64
N LEU A 892 24.96 23.99 61.49
CA LEU A 892 25.93 23.20 62.27
C LEU A 892 25.83 23.46 63.77
N GLY A 893 25.65 24.71 64.19
CA GLY A 893 25.43 25.09 65.58
C GLY A 893 24.16 24.45 66.18
N VAL A 894 23.04 24.45 65.46
CA VAL A 894 21.80 23.80 65.90
C VAL A 894 21.95 22.27 65.97
N ALA A 895 22.65 21.65 65.01
CA ALA A 895 22.92 20.22 65.02
C ALA A 895 23.79 19.80 66.21
N LEU A 896 24.87 20.53 66.48
CA LEU A 896 25.73 20.32 67.65
C LEU A 896 24.96 20.57 68.96
N PHE A 897 24.13 21.61 69.02
CA PHE A 897 23.28 21.86 70.20
C PHE A 897 22.32 20.69 70.47
N LYS A 898 21.62 20.16 69.45
CA LYS A 898 20.77 18.96 69.61
C LYS A 898 21.57 17.73 70.06
N TYR A 899 22.77 17.53 69.52
CA TYR A 899 23.66 16.42 69.89
C TYR A 899 24.06 16.49 71.38
N PHE A 900 24.52 17.67 71.85
CA PHE A 900 24.88 17.86 73.26
C PHE A 900 23.66 17.89 74.20
N TYR A 901 22.51 18.38 73.75
CA TYR A 901 21.26 18.36 74.53
C TYR A 901 20.76 16.94 74.80
N ARG A 902 20.81 16.05 73.79
CA ARG A 902 20.48 14.62 73.96
C ARG A 902 21.43 13.86 74.89
N ARG A 903 22.67 14.35 75.10
CA ARG A 903 23.69 13.67 75.92
C ARG A 903 23.61 13.98 77.43
N ARG A 904 22.61 14.75 77.90
CA ARG A 904 22.52 15.26 79.29
C ARG A 904 21.32 14.77 80.13
N ARG A 905 20.58 13.73 79.72
CA ARG A 905 19.57 13.07 80.58
C ARG A 905 19.62 11.53 80.45
N PRO A 906 19.62 10.77 81.57
CA PRO A 906 19.40 9.32 81.57
C PRO A 906 17.93 8.93 81.30
N GLN A 907 17.72 7.61 81.19
CA GLN A 907 16.48 6.93 80.76
C GLN A 907 15.33 6.99 81.78
N ASP A 908 14.12 6.70 81.29
CA ASP A 908 13.11 5.95 82.04
C ASP A 908 12.48 4.86 81.14
N TYR A 909 12.14 3.73 81.76
CA TYR A 909 11.54 2.52 81.15
C TYR A 909 10.02 2.68 80.92
N TYR A 910 9.44 1.87 80.02
CA TYR A 910 8.28 1.00 80.31
C TYR A 910 8.01 -0.01 79.16
N THR A 911 7.95 -1.31 79.52
CA THR A 911 7.05 -2.42 79.09
C THR A 911 6.19 -2.32 77.81
N MET A 912 5.76 -3.41 77.13
CA MET A 912 6.01 -4.88 77.11
C MET A 912 5.11 -5.49 75.98
N GLU A 913 5.16 -6.82 75.76
CA GLU A 913 4.35 -7.66 74.82
C GLU A 913 4.93 -7.80 73.40
N LEU A 914 5.35 -9.01 72.96
CA LEU A 914 4.58 -10.17 72.41
C LEU A 914 3.84 -9.80 71.10
N SER A 915 3.77 -10.57 70.00
CA SER A 915 4.13 -11.98 69.66
C SER A 915 4.00 -12.17 68.11
N GLU A 916 4.58 -13.13 67.35
CA GLU A 916 5.58 -14.21 67.57
C GLU A 916 5.99 -14.91 66.23
N HIS A 917 7.06 -15.73 66.27
CA HIS A 917 7.34 -16.96 65.46
C HIS A 917 7.67 -16.96 63.94
N ALA A 918 8.41 -18.03 63.57
CA ALA A 918 8.78 -18.59 62.24
C ALA A 918 9.76 -17.76 61.35
N GLU A 919 11.04 -18.10 61.15
CA GLU A 919 11.74 -19.35 60.71
C GLU A 919 11.98 -19.45 59.18
N GLY A 920 13.13 -20.04 58.77
CA GLY A 920 13.48 -20.32 57.36
C GLY A 920 14.44 -19.30 56.72
N LEU A 921 15.75 -19.24 57.04
CA LEU A 921 16.87 -20.13 56.67
C LEU A 921 17.25 -20.21 55.17
N SER A 922 18.50 -19.79 54.92
CA SER A 922 19.49 -20.20 53.90
C SER A 922 19.27 -20.03 52.39
N ASP A 923 20.15 -19.20 51.82
CA ASP A 923 21.21 -19.58 50.86
C ASP A 923 20.86 -20.53 49.70
N LEU A 924 20.85 -19.94 48.49
CA LEU A 924 21.69 -20.39 47.36
C LEU A 924 21.96 -19.24 46.39
#